data_AF-A0A4Y8VIH1-F1
#
_entry.id   AF-A0A4Y8VIH1-F1
#
_cell.length_a   1.000
_cell.length_b   1.000
_cell.length_c   1.000
_cell.angle_alpha   90.00
_cell.angle_beta   90.00
_cell.angle_gamma   90.00
#
_symmetry.space_group_name_H-M   'P 1'
#
loop_
_entity.id
_entity.type
_entity.pdbx_description
1 polymer ?
#
loop_
_entity_poly.entity_id
_entity_poly.type
_entity_poly.pdbx_seq_one_letter_code
_entity_poly.pdbx_strand_id
1 'polypeptide(L)'
;MKRFLLFLMAFGGMTPMMQQAMAENVTLHFYVPNTWANACAYAYSGEGASSMAYLGAWGSDESVSNDIKTVDGNKIATWTFDTGTVSASDVKVIFNDKGSNQCPGNNRPGWKVVNNGYYTTNGLLADTEFEMVAECGGKQLIRALSASRLRESNPYSLEQFSVGIKDELLPGKKGDLVRVYVRGKNNHSLQYRPLIDNTLGSSWNLALNTNLTGYVTGAYLDPTTAASSSNAIVIVKGSGVSYTLGLNLGDKIKHHKGEPNVSYGAEAHSLSLYTNKSIDELYASLYPGYKNATAKKNADLEDFYMLGNVANTSYSYEATEANKMVKNIYLNQKDNNVVDSIVYSKVVKKNNGSFGDLYMSFAPKSLMDDASRVFGSKVADALYTDHEKWNLVVRPQVQDQKDGTATTGSVFVSGYRGDNDSRCNGSQSLNPQADDARNYYIVRLNTTTSTYRIEFVDDQVISFRDKLRTYSSAFNLKLKDGYRAYTAQKFEETTAGQTGQPEGRVVLRSLKYIPHDQGVLLVADQVPASGSETFEVLTDADDSGLLTEVEENWWKNSYPNETFRNDLVEAVYGKNIENGEYTVDDKNYYHYSCRHFALNYLYNTKYYKGLQDEAVKSQLSNYAGFFRAEGNVKPGHAFLALKTDQLNHDCQFVGDINSNLDDNTAPAKLVLWFDDANETTGISEIKVNERNTDDAYYTLQGVKVAHPAKGIFIHQGKKVVLK
;
A
#
# COMPACT_ATOMS: atom_id res chain seq x y z
N MET A 1 -48.61 21.01 17.51
CA MET A 1 -48.90 21.93 18.63
C MET A 1 -47.58 22.35 19.26
N LYS A 2 -47.38 23.66 19.43
CA LYS A 2 -46.19 24.32 19.99
C LYS A 2 -46.10 24.15 21.53
N ARG A 3 -44.91 24.49 22.07
CA ARG A 3 -44.56 24.98 23.45
C ARG A 3 -43.84 23.92 24.33
N PHE A 4 -42.79 24.17 25.13
CA PHE A 4 -41.97 25.32 25.55
C PHE A 4 -40.80 24.69 26.39
N LEU A 5 -39.51 24.94 26.15
CA LEU A 5 -38.59 25.95 26.73
C LEU A 5 -38.19 25.82 28.24
N LEU A 6 -36.86 25.66 28.45
CA LEU A 6 -35.92 26.33 29.40
C LEU A 6 -35.71 25.92 30.90
N PHE A 7 -34.45 25.55 31.18
CA PHE A 7 -33.50 25.97 32.27
C PHE A 7 -33.89 25.95 33.77
N LEU A 8 -33.02 25.34 34.61
CA LEU A 8 -32.12 26.07 35.53
C LEU A 8 -31.08 25.14 36.21
N MET A 9 -29.83 25.62 36.31
CA MET A 9 -28.76 25.08 37.15
C MET A 9 -29.05 25.31 38.65
N ALA A 10 -28.72 24.35 39.51
CA ALA A 10 -28.36 24.60 40.92
C ALA A 10 -27.46 23.49 41.46
N PHE A 11 -26.44 23.92 42.17
CA PHE A 11 -25.26 23.21 42.68
C PHE A 11 -25.54 22.05 43.65
N GLY A 12 -24.59 21.10 43.67
CA GLY A 12 -23.94 20.70 44.92
C GLY A 12 -24.36 19.37 45.54
N GLY A 13 -23.67 18.30 45.16
CA GLY A 13 -23.76 17.01 45.86
C GLY A 13 -22.89 15.97 45.18
N MET A 14 -21.58 16.05 45.39
CA MET A 14 -20.64 14.98 45.06
C MET A 14 -21.12 13.67 45.67
N THR A 15 -21.58 12.75 44.84
CA THR A 15 -21.42 11.31 45.08
C THR A 15 -20.41 10.85 44.06
N PRO A 16 -19.29 10.21 44.45
CA PRO A 16 -18.50 9.49 43.46
C PRO A 16 -19.43 8.41 42.91
N MET A 17 -19.76 8.49 41.62
CA MET A 17 -20.15 7.29 40.90
C MET A 17 -18.99 6.31 41.12
N MET A 18 -19.22 5.31 41.96
CA MET A 18 -18.41 4.10 41.93
C MET A 18 -18.50 3.61 40.49
N GLN A 19 -17.42 3.84 39.74
CA GLN A 19 -17.18 3.16 38.49
C GLN A 19 -17.04 1.68 38.86
N GLN A 20 -18.15 0.96 38.76
CA GLN A 20 -18.16 -0.49 38.89
C GLN A 20 -17.21 -0.99 37.81
N ALA A 21 -16.05 -1.53 38.21
CA ALA A 21 -15.08 -2.08 37.28
C ALA A 21 -15.80 -3.10 36.40
N MET A 22 -15.85 -2.83 35.10
CA MET A 22 -16.46 -3.71 34.12
C MET A 22 -15.57 -4.95 34.00
N ALA A 23 -16.17 -6.13 34.00
CA ALA A 23 -15.53 -7.40 33.69
C ALA A 23 -14.56 -7.29 32.49
N GLU A 24 -13.28 -7.63 32.68
CA GLU A 24 -12.31 -7.74 31.58
C GLU A 24 -12.35 -9.18 31.02
N ASN A 25 -12.86 -9.34 29.79
CA ASN A 25 -12.72 -10.59 29.05
C ASN A 25 -11.27 -10.70 28.53
N VAL A 26 -10.57 -11.71 29.03
CA VAL A 26 -9.17 -11.97 28.71
C VAL A 26 -9.06 -13.21 27.83
N THR A 27 -8.33 -13.09 26.72
CA THR A 27 -7.91 -14.23 25.89
C THR A 27 -6.41 -14.42 26.02
N LEU A 28 -5.91 -15.66 26.03
CA LEU A 28 -4.48 -15.95 25.99
C LEU A 28 -4.19 -17.15 25.10
N HIS A 29 -2.98 -17.20 24.57
CA HIS A 29 -2.50 -18.21 23.62
C HIS A 29 -1.22 -18.87 24.15
N PHE A 30 -1.04 -20.16 23.94
CA PHE A 30 0.16 -20.90 24.36
C PHE A 30 0.70 -21.77 23.23
N TYR A 31 1.99 -21.61 22.92
CA TYR A 31 2.74 -22.50 22.04
C TYR A 31 2.99 -23.83 22.75
N VAL A 32 2.19 -24.84 22.38
CA VAL A 32 2.18 -26.16 23.00
C VAL A 32 3.40 -26.95 22.52
N PRO A 33 4.29 -27.41 23.42
CA PRO A 33 5.36 -28.33 23.05
C PRO A 33 4.79 -29.57 22.35
N ASN A 34 5.44 -30.02 21.27
CA ASN A 34 4.97 -31.20 20.54
C ASN A 34 4.91 -32.48 21.38
N THR A 35 5.62 -32.51 22.52
CA THR A 35 5.62 -33.59 23.51
C THR A 35 4.40 -33.59 24.44
N TRP A 36 3.62 -32.51 24.48
CA TRP A 36 2.45 -32.41 25.34
C TRP A 36 1.21 -32.99 24.63
N ALA A 37 0.57 -33.96 25.28
CA ALA A 37 -0.65 -34.59 24.76
C ALA A 37 -1.89 -33.69 24.93
N ASN A 38 -1.92 -32.90 26.01
CA ASN A 38 -2.94 -31.91 26.30
C ASN A 38 -2.29 -30.56 26.59
N ALA A 39 -3.04 -29.48 26.45
CA ALA A 39 -2.63 -28.15 26.90
C ALA A 39 -3.66 -27.65 27.92
N CYS A 40 -3.20 -27.37 29.14
CA CYS A 40 -4.01 -26.82 30.21
C CYS A 40 -3.47 -25.45 30.64
N ALA A 41 -4.36 -24.55 31.05
CA ALA A 41 -3.99 -23.26 31.65
C ALA A 41 -4.66 -23.09 33.01
N TYR A 42 -3.85 -22.78 34.03
CA TYR A 42 -4.31 -22.44 35.37
C TYR A 42 -4.11 -20.94 35.59
N ALA A 43 -5.17 -20.16 35.38
CA ALA A 43 -5.20 -18.72 35.63
C ALA A 43 -5.74 -18.44 37.04
N TYR A 44 -5.01 -17.64 37.84
CA TYR A 44 -5.37 -17.37 39.23
C TYR A 44 -4.96 -15.97 39.72
N SER A 45 -5.65 -15.45 40.73
CA SER A 45 -5.29 -14.21 41.46
C SER A 45 -5.25 -14.47 42.97
N GLY A 46 -4.48 -13.68 43.73
CA GLY A 46 -4.27 -13.88 45.18
C GLY A 46 -3.13 -14.85 45.54
N GLU A 47 -2.93 -15.10 46.84
CA GLU A 47 -1.89 -15.99 47.38
C GLU A 47 -2.47 -17.02 48.37
N GLY A 48 -1.88 -18.22 48.40
CA GLY A 48 -2.24 -19.27 49.36
C GLY A 48 -3.68 -19.77 49.21
N ALA A 49 -4.36 -20.01 50.35
CA ALA A 49 -5.73 -20.53 50.40
C ALA A 49 -6.80 -19.54 49.89
N SER A 50 -6.42 -18.31 49.54
CA SER A 50 -7.31 -17.25 49.04
C SER A 50 -7.22 -17.09 47.51
N SER A 51 -6.55 -18.01 46.80
CA SER A 51 -6.43 -17.92 45.34
C SER A 51 -7.76 -18.17 44.64
N MET A 52 -8.21 -17.24 43.79
CA MET A 52 -9.32 -17.46 42.86
C MET A 52 -8.78 -18.04 41.55
N ALA A 53 -9.38 -19.13 41.06
CA ALA A 53 -9.04 -19.73 39.76
C ALA A 53 -10.11 -19.39 38.70
N TYR A 54 -9.68 -19.00 37.51
CA TYR A 54 -10.56 -18.52 36.44
C TYR A 54 -10.80 -19.56 35.32
N LEU A 55 -9.92 -20.55 35.20
CA LEU A 55 -9.94 -21.60 34.18
C LEU A 55 -10.04 -22.99 34.82
N GLY A 56 -10.76 -23.09 35.94
CA GLY A 56 -10.88 -24.31 36.73
C GLY A 56 -9.66 -24.60 37.62
N ALA A 57 -9.80 -25.62 38.46
CA ALA A 57 -8.75 -26.05 39.38
C ALA A 57 -7.54 -26.68 38.64
N TRP A 58 -6.39 -26.71 39.31
CA TRP A 58 -5.19 -27.34 38.77
C TRP A 58 -5.46 -28.79 38.33
N GLY A 59 -5.25 -29.09 37.04
CA GLY A 59 -5.44 -30.42 36.46
C GLY A 59 -6.90 -30.81 36.17
N SER A 60 -7.87 -29.90 36.32
CA SER A 60 -9.26 -30.17 35.98
C SER A 60 -9.50 -30.21 34.47
N ASP A 61 -10.61 -30.83 34.04
CA ASP A 61 -11.03 -30.83 32.64
C ASP A 61 -11.35 -29.43 32.11
N GLU A 62 -11.80 -28.52 32.97
CA GLU A 62 -12.09 -27.12 32.64
C GLU A 62 -10.84 -26.32 32.25
N SER A 63 -9.66 -26.75 32.72
CA SER A 63 -8.39 -26.10 32.40
C SER A 63 -7.85 -26.47 31.03
N VAL A 64 -8.35 -27.55 30.41
CA VAL A 64 -7.90 -28.06 29.10
C VAL A 64 -8.42 -27.16 27.98
N SER A 65 -7.55 -26.74 27.06
CA SER A 65 -7.99 -25.98 25.88
C SER A 65 -8.78 -26.86 24.92
N ASN A 66 -9.96 -26.38 24.52
CA ASN A 66 -10.75 -26.94 23.43
C ASN A 66 -10.51 -26.23 22.08
N ASP A 67 -9.64 -25.21 22.04
CA ASP A 67 -9.27 -24.47 20.82
C ASP A 67 -7.76 -24.57 20.59
N ILE A 68 -7.35 -25.62 19.88
CA ILE A 68 -5.96 -25.86 19.48
C ILE A 68 -5.85 -25.82 17.95
N LYS A 69 -4.99 -24.93 17.43
CA LYS A 69 -4.74 -24.76 15.99
C LYS A 69 -3.27 -24.97 15.66
N THR A 70 -2.98 -25.33 14.41
CA THR A 70 -1.60 -25.38 13.90
C THR A 70 -1.36 -24.19 12.97
N VAL A 71 -0.36 -23.36 13.28
CA VAL A 71 0.04 -22.19 12.49
C VAL A 71 1.55 -22.29 12.28
N ASP A 72 2.01 -22.28 11.02
CA ASP A 72 3.42 -22.38 10.63
C ASP A 72 4.17 -23.55 11.30
N GLY A 73 3.50 -24.70 11.42
CA GLY A 73 4.04 -25.92 12.03
C GLY A 73 4.02 -25.96 13.56
N ASN A 74 3.53 -24.91 14.23
CA ASN A 74 3.44 -24.83 15.69
C ASN A 74 2.01 -25.05 16.19
N LYS A 75 1.84 -25.81 17.28
CA LYS A 75 0.56 -26.01 17.95
C LYS A 75 0.28 -24.86 18.92
N ILE A 76 -0.88 -24.22 18.81
CA ILE A 76 -1.27 -23.07 19.65
C ILE A 76 -2.60 -23.37 20.31
N ALA A 77 -2.62 -23.40 21.64
CA ALA A 77 -3.82 -23.55 22.46
C ALA A 77 -4.35 -22.18 22.93
N THR A 78 -5.66 -21.99 22.93
CA THR A 78 -6.31 -20.72 23.30
C THR A 78 -7.32 -20.90 24.43
N TRP A 79 -7.40 -19.91 25.31
CA TRP A 79 -8.41 -19.82 26.38
C TRP A 79 -8.96 -18.41 26.46
N THR A 80 -10.25 -18.28 26.76
CA THR A 80 -10.91 -17.01 27.07
C THR A 80 -11.64 -17.14 28.39
N PHE A 81 -11.46 -16.17 29.29
CA PHE A 81 -12.12 -16.14 30.60
C PHE A 81 -12.36 -14.71 31.07
N ASP A 82 -13.28 -14.56 32.01
CA ASP A 82 -13.65 -13.29 32.64
C ASP A 82 -12.91 -13.15 33.98
N THR A 83 -12.17 -12.06 34.17
CA THR A 83 -11.45 -11.78 35.43
C THR A 83 -12.33 -11.15 36.51
N GLY A 84 -13.60 -10.86 36.18
CA GLY A 84 -14.53 -10.15 37.05
C GLY A 84 -14.03 -8.74 37.35
N THR A 85 -13.94 -8.38 38.63
CA THR A 85 -13.47 -7.05 39.04
C THR A 85 -11.95 -6.95 39.21
N VAL A 86 -11.20 -8.02 38.90
CA VAL A 86 -9.74 -8.06 39.04
C VAL A 86 -9.11 -7.67 37.70
N SER A 87 -8.14 -6.75 37.70
CA SER A 87 -7.43 -6.38 36.47
C SER A 87 -6.61 -7.55 35.95
N ALA A 88 -6.56 -7.73 34.62
CA ALA A 88 -5.76 -8.79 34.00
C ALA A 88 -4.28 -8.80 34.46
N SER A 89 -3.71 -7.64 34.78
CA SER A 89 -2.32 -7.51 35.26
C SER A 89 -2.05 -8.12 36.63
N ASP A 90 -3.10 -8.36 37.42
CA ASP A 90 -3.06 -8.96 38.76
C ASP A 90 -3.33 -10.47 38.74
N VAL A 91 -3.70 -11.01 37.57
CA VAL A 91 -3.88 -12.45 37.35
C VAL A 91 -2.56 -13.06 36.88
N LYS A 92 -2.27 -14.27 37.34
CA LYS A 92 -1.12 -15.09 36.93
C LYS A 92 -1.60 -16.35 36.21
N VAL A 93 -0.80 -16.88 35.29
CA VAL A 93 -1.09 -18.12 34.55
C VAL A 93 0.09 -19.09 34.61
N ILE A 94 -0.23 -20.38 34.74
CA ILE A 94 0.69 -21.51 34.58
C ILE A 94 0.09 -22.45 33.54
N PHE A 95 0.91 -22.91 32.59
CA PHE A 95 0.51 -23.91 31.61
C PHE A 95 1.04 -25.28 32.00
N ASN A 96 0.26 -26.33 31.75
CA ASN A 96 0.66 -27.71 32.04
C ASN A 96 0.09 -28.70 31.02
N ASP A 97 0.63 -29.92 30.99
CA ASP A 97 0.22 -30.97 30.05
C ASP A 97 -0.89 -31.90 30.57
N LYS A 98 -1.56 -31.51 31.66
CA LYS A 98 -2.41 -32.38 32.50
C LYS A 98 -1.68 -33.56 33.16
N GLY A 99 -0.36 -33.60 33.04
CA GLY A 99 0.53 -34.58 33.64
C GLY A 99 1.46 -33.91 34.65
N SER A 100 2.76 -34.16 34.51
CA SER A 100 3.78 -33.63 35.42
C SER A 100 4.56 -32.45 34.84
N ASN A 101 4.36 -32.13 33.56
CA ASN A 101 5.07 -31.03 32.91
C ASN A 101 4.30 -29.73 33.11
N GLN A 102 5.00 -28.68 33.53
CA GLN A 102 4.44 -27.34 33.64
C GLN A 102 5.45 -26.27 33.28
N CYS A 103 4.95 -25.12 32.86
CA CYS A 103 5.72 -23.90 32.69
C CYS A 103 4.92 -22.70 33.22
N PRO A 104 5.49 -21.85 34.08
CA PRO A 104 6.82 -21.97 34.73
C PRO A 104 7.02 -23.28 35.52
N GLY A 105 8.26 -23.74 35.70
CA GLY A 105 8.56 -25.00 36.39
C GLY A 105 8.14 -25.01 37.86
N ASN A 106 8.10 -26.21 38.48
CA ASN A 106 7.63 -26.42 39.85
C ASN A 106 8.17 -25.38 40.85
N ASN A 107 7.30 -24.92 41.76
CA ASN A 107 7.58 -23.90 42.79
C ASN A 107 7.92 -22.50 42.27
N ARG A 108 7.72 -22.21 40.98
CA ARG A 108 7.78 -20.84 40.46
C ARG A 108 6.38 -20.22 40.41
N PRO A 109 6.24 -18.91 40.68
CA PRO A 109 4.98 -18.22 40.51
C PRO A 109 4.59 -18.18 39.02
N GLY A 110 3.28 -18.23 38.73
CA GLY A 110 2.76 -18.07 37.37
C GLY A 110 3.13 -16.72 36.74
N TRP A 111 3.16 -16.68 35.41
CA TRP A 111 3.42 -15.46 34.66
C TRP A 111 2.24 -14.51 34.71
N LYS A 112 2.49 -13.19 34.70
CA LYS A 112 1.41 -12.21 34.59
C LYS A 112 0.58 -12.45 33.34
N VAL A 113 -0.74 -12.43 33.49
CA VAL A 113 -1.68 -12.57 32.38
C VAL A 113 -1.73 -11.28 31.58
N VAL A 114 -1.79 -11.46 30.27
CA VAL A 114 -1.86 -10.39 29.29
C VAL A 114 -2.96 -10.74 28.30
N ASN A 115 -3.92 -9.83 28.11
CA ASN A 115 -5.00 -10.03 27.16
C ASN A 115 -4.46 -10.11 25.72
N ASN A 116 -4.85 -11.15 25.00
CA ASN A 116 -4.30 -11.65 23.74
C ASN A 116 -2.79 -11.99 23.77
N GLY A 117 -2.24 -12.26 24.96
CA GLY A 117 -0.82 -12.62 25.11
C GLY A 117 -0.51 -14.01 24.55
N TYR A 118 0.63 -14.15 23.87
CA TYR A 118 1.18 -15.43 23.44
C TYR A 118 2.26 -15.88 24.40
N TYR A 119 2.19 -17.10 24.89
CA TYR A 119 3.14 -17.67 25.86
C TYR A 119 3.86 -18.86 25.26
N THR A 120 5.12 -19.04 25.65
CA THR A 120 5.94 -20.23 25.38
C THR A 120 6.33 -20.87 26.70
N THR A 121 7.07 -21.97 26.68
CA THR A 121 7.64 -22.58 27.89
C THR A 121 8.59 -21.66 28.67
N ASN A 122 9.04 -20.56 28.06
CA ASN A 122 9.92 -19.57 28.67
C ASN A 122 9.19 -18.32 29.19
N GLY A 123 7.88 -18.20 28.97
CA GLY A 123 7.08 -17.05 29.41
C GLY A 123 6.29 -16.40 28.30
N LEU A 124 5.75 -15.22 28.59
CA LEU A 124 5.15 -14.37 27.58
C LEU A 124 6.18 -14.17 26.47
N LEU A 125 5.81 -14.56 25.25
CA LEU A 125 6.60 -14.32 24.06
C LEU A 125 6.73 -12.81 23.89
N ALA A 126 7.96 -12.30 23.96
CA ALA A 126 8.23 -10.94 23.54
C ALA A 126 7.78 -10.81 22.09
N ASP A 127 6.93 -9.83 21.78
CA ASP A 127 6.49 -9.66 20.40
C ASP A 127 7.72 -9.43 19.52
N THR A 128 7.78 -10.10 18.38
CA THR A 128 8.87 -9.95 17.41
C THR A 128 8.44 -9.09 16.23
N GLU A 129 7.16 -8.72 16.20
CA GLU A 129 6.56 -7.83 15.23
C GLU A 129 5.88 -6.68 15.97
N PHE A 130 6.11 -5.47 15.47
CA PHE A 130 5.59 -4.24 16.08
C PHE A 130 4.82 -3.44 15.05
N GLU A 131 3.88 -2.64 15.53
CA GLU A 131 3.12 -1.71 14.68
C GLU A 131 3.01 -0.33 15.31
N MET A 132 3.16 0.69 14.48
CA MET A 132 2.83 2.06 14.80
C MET A 132 1.32 2.24 14.70
N VAL A 133 0.76 2.94 15.68
CA VAL A 133 -0.61 3.47 15.65
C VAL A 133 -0.54 5.00 15.63
N ALA A 134 -1.17 5.61 14.64
CA ALA A 134 -1.44 7.05 14.59
C ALA A 134 -2.95 7.28 14.67
N GLU A 135 -3.40 8.09 15.62
CA GLU A 135 -4.82 8.28 15.93
C GLU A 135 -5.22 9.76 15.98
N CYS A 136 -6.37 10.08 15.40
CA CYS A 136 -6.98 11.40 15.44
C CYS A 136 -8.50 11.28 15.27
N GLY A 137 -9.28 11.85 16.21
CA GLY A 137 -10.74 11.93 16.11
C GLY A 137 -11.44 10.58 15.93
N GLY A 138 -10.96 9.52 16.60
CA GLY A 138 -11.51 8.17 16.50
C GLY A 138 -11.12 7.38 15.24
N LYS A 139 -10.33 7.97 14.34
CA LYS A 139 -9.73 7.28 13.19
C LYS A 139 -8.31 6.85 13.51
N GLN A 140 -7.91 5.69 13.01
CA GLN A 140 -6.56 5.15 13.19
C GLN A 140 -5.90 4.81 11.85
N LEU A 141 -4.59 5.08 11.78
CA LEU A 141 -3.68 4.55 10.79
C LEU A 141 -2.72 3.59 11.49
N ILE A 142 -2.68 2.35 11.03
CA ILE A 142 -1.78 1.32 11.58
C ILE A 142 -0.73 0.96 10.52
N ARG A 143 0.53 0.84 10.93
CA ARG A 143 1.66 0.46 10.07
C ARG A 143 2.61 -0.48 10.79
N ALA A 144 2.92 -1.62 10.19
CA ALA A 144 3.96 -2.51 10.69
C ALA A 144 5.33 -1.81 10.66
N LEU A 145 6.11 -2.00 11.71
CA LEU A 145 7.53 -1.68 11.72
C LEU A 145 8.30 -2.83 11.08
N SER A 146 9.39 -2.48 10.41
CA SER A 146 10.32 -3.44 9.84
C SER A 146 11.52 -3.59 10.76
N ALA A 147 11.99 -4.83 10.93
CA ALA A 147 13.22 -5.10 11.66
C ALA A 147 14.39 -4.35 11.01
N SER A 148 15.19 -3.73 11.86
CA SER A 148 16.36 -2.95 11.49
C SER A 148 17.63 -3.76 11.75
N ARG A 149 18.54 -3.81 10.77
CA ARG A 149 19.89 -4.39 10.93
C ARG A 149 20.90 -3.26 11.13
N LEU A 150 21.91 -3.45 11.99
CA LEU A 150 23.05 -2.53 12.15
C LEU A 150 24.39 -3.24 11.92
N ARG A 151 25.19 -2.79 10.96
CA ARG A 151 26.41 -3.52 10.52
C ARG A 151 27.57 -3.54 11.51
N GLU A 152 27.57 -2.69 12.52
CA GLU A 152 28.69 -2.60 13.47
C GLU A 152 28.51 -3.43 14.75
N SER A 153 27.32 -3.97 15.00
CA SER A 153 27.12 -4.97 16.05
C SER A 153 27.27 -6.35 15.41
N ASN A 154 28.28 -7.12 15.82
CA ASN A 154 28.30 -8.55 15.57
C ASN A 154 27.99 -9.27 16.90
N PRO A 155 26.86 -9.99 17.02
CA PRO A 155 25.81 -10.18 16.02
C PRO A 155 24.94 -8.93 15.80
N TYR A 156 24.30 -8.85 14.62
CA TYR A 156 23.33 -7.81 14.27
C TYR A 156 22.22 -7.72 15.33
N SER A 157 21.84 -6.52 15.77
CA SER A 157 20.70 -6.38 16.69
C SER A 157 19.41 -6.82 15.99
N LEU A 158 18.70 -7.79 16.59
CA LEU A 158 17.34 -8.21 16.19
C LEU A 158 16.25 -7.45 16.98
N GLU A 159 16.65 -6.43 17.73
CA GLU A 159 15.82 -5.73 18.71
C GLU A 159 15.53 -4.29 18.26
N GLN A 160 15.77 -3.99 16.98
CA GLN A 160 15.60 -2.66 16.42
C GLN A 160 14.58 -2.71 15.31
N PHE A 161 13.73 -1.68 15.25
CA PHE A 161 12.64 -1.62 14.30
C PHE A 161 12.42 -0.19 13.83
N SER A 162 11.92 -0.01 12.61
CA SER A 162 11.57 1.32 12.10
C SER A 162 10.41 1.30 11.11
N VAL A 163 9.79 2.46 10.93
CA VAL A 163 8.75 2.68 9.92
C VAL A 163 8.78 4.12 9.41
N GLY A 164 8.65 4.30 8.10
CA GLY A 164 8.44 5.60 7.46
C GLY A 164 6.96 5.93 7.28
N ILE A 165 6.57 7.18 7.53
CA ILE A 165 5.19 7.68 7.39
C ILE A 165 5.17 9.01 6.63
N LYS A 166 4.30 9.11 5.62
CA LYS A 166 3.95 10.34 4.90
C LYS A 166 2.89 11.12 5.69
N ASP A 167 3.05 12.43 5.89
CA ASP A 167 2.10 13.30 6.61
C ASP A 167 0.66 13.17 6.08
N GLU A 168 0.52 13.08 4.76
CA GLU A 168 -0.75 12.99 4.06
C GLU A 168 -1.54 11.74 4.46
N LEU A 169 -0.86 10.65 4.83
CA LEU A 169 -1.48 9.39 5.26
C LEU A 169 -2.01 9.45 6.70
N LEU A 170 -1.55 10.40 7.52
CA LEU A 170 -2.00 10.54 8.90
C LEU A 170 -3.51 10.84 8.95
N PRO A 171 -4.26 10.32 9.93
CA PRO A 171 -5.69 10.61 10.06
C PRO A 171 -5.92 12.09 10.41
N GLY A 172 -7.12 12.60 10.10
CA GLY A 172 -7.51 13.98 10.41
C GLY A 172 -7.38 14.95 9.23
N LYS A 173 -7.56 16.24 9.51
CA LYS A 173 -7.42 17.37 8.59
C LYS A 173 -6.13 18.14 8.90
N LYS A 174 -5.68 18.98 7.97
CA LYS A 174 -4.53 19.87 8.21
C LYS A 174 -4.76 20.71 9.47
N GLY A 175 -3.77 20.75 10.37
CA GLY A 175 -3.81 21.40 11.67
C GLY A 175 -4.21 20.49 12.84
N ASP A 176 -4.79 19.31 12.58
CA ASP A 176 -5.17 18.37 13.64
C ASP A 176 -3.94 17.79 14.36
N LEU A 177 -4.11 17.50 15.65
CA LEU A 177 -3.12 16.84 16.49
C LEU A 177 -3.29 15.32 16.40
N VAL A 178 -2.31 14.66 15.80
CA VAL A 178 -2.26 13.21 15.60
C VAL A 178 -1.38 12.58 16.68
N ARG A 179 -1.93 11.66 17.46
CA ARG A 179 -1.20 10.96 18.53
C ARG A 179 -0.59 9.68 17.96
N VAL A 180 0.70 9.45 18.21
CA VAL A 180 1.48 8.35 17.66
C VAL A 180 2.18 7.56 18.76
N TYR A 181 2.10 6.22 18.70
CA TYR A 181 2.79 5.29 19.58
C TYR A 181 3.06 3.95 18.86
N VAL A 182 3.83 3.06 19.48
CA VAL A 182 4.09 1.70 18.97
C VAL A 182 3.48 0.66 19.90
N ARG A 183 3.04 -0.47 19.36
CA ARG A 183 2.62 -1.64 20.14
C ARG A 183 3.10 -2.93 19.51
N GLY A 184 3.10 -4.02 20.29
CA GLY A 184 3.24 -5.37 19.74
C GLY A 184 2.07 -5.68 18.80
N LYS A 185 2.35 -6.31 17.66
CA LYS A 185 1.34 -6.68 16.65
C LYS A 185 0.45 -7.82 17.12
N ASN A 186 1.00 -8.79 17.83
CA ASN A 186 0.27 -9.94 18.37
C ASN A 186 -0.21 -9.67 19.80
N ASN A 187 0.48 -8.79 20.52
CA ASN A 187 0.12 -8.36 21.86
C ASN A 187 -0.05 -6.84 21.93
N HIS A 188 -1.27 -6.36 21.66
CA HIS A 188 -1.59 -4.92 21.67
C HIS A 188 -1.48 -4.25 23.05
N SER A 189 -1.39 -5.03 24.14
CA SER A 189 -1.17 -4.49 25.48
C SER A 189 0.30 -4.10 25.72
N LEU A 190 1.23 -4.69 24.95
CA LEU A 190 2.63 -4.32 24.93
C LEU A 190 2.78 -3.02 24.16
N GLN A 191 2.72 -1.89 24.86
CA GLN A 191 2.75 -0.56 24.25
C GLN A 191 4.05 0.17 24.60
N TYR A 192 4.60 0.83 23.59
CA TYR A 192 5.81 1.62 23.64
C TYR A 192 5.42 3.08 23.40
N ARG A 193 5.49 3.86 24.47
CA ARG A 193 5.01 5.23 24.54
C ARG A 193 6.09 6.14 25.14
N PRO A 194 6.07 7.44 24.84
CA PRO A 194 6.93 8.38 25.54
C PRO A 194 6.55 8.55 27.01
N LEU A 195 7.54 8.86 27.84
CA LEU A 195 7.35 9.14 29.27
C LEU A 195 6.42 10.33 29.54
N ILE A 196 6.38 11.30 28.62
CA ILE A 196 5.50 12.47 28.65
C ILE A 196 4.91 12.69 27.26
N ASP A 197 3.73 13.32 27.19
CA ASP A 197 3.21 13.82 25.91
C ASP A 197 4.22 14.82 25.33
N ASN A 198 4.79 14.48 24.18
CA ASN A 198 5.70 15.34 23.44
C ASN A 198 4.92 15.97 22.27
N THR A 199 4.39 17.17 22.49
CA THR A 199 3.65 17.92 21.46
C THR A 199 4.59 18.64 20.51
N LEU A 200 4.58 18.23 19.25
CA LEU A 200 5.33 18.86 18.17
C LEU A 200 4.43 19.85 17.42
N GLY A 201 4.89 21.09 17.27
CA GLY A 201 4.19 22.19 16.57
C GLY A 201 3.50 23.16 17.54
N SER A 202 4.10 24.30 17.85
CA SER A 202 3.87 25.56 17.10
C SER A 202 4.97 26.62 17.35
N SER A 203 6.01 26.28 18.10
CA SER A 203 7.12 27.18 18.47
C SER A 203 8.51 26.55 18.27
N TRP A 204 8.57 25.35 17.70
CA TRP A 204 9.85 24.79 17.24
C TRP A 204 10.14 25.43 15.90
N ASN A 205 11.03 26.43 15.90
CA ASN A 205 11.57 26.97 14.67
C ASN A 205 12.02 25.81 13.80
N LEU A 206 11.32 25.64 12.66
CA LEU A 206 11.88 25.11 11.44
C LEU A 206 13.12 25.95 11.13
N ALA A 207 14.24 25.65 11.80
CA ALA A 207 15.51 26.31 11.54
C ALA A 207 15.95 25.80 10.18
N LEU A 208 15.71 26.62 9.15
CA LEU A 208 16.39 26.54 7.86
C LEU A 208 17.89 26.32 8.12
N ASN A 209 18.39 25.11 7.87
CA ASN A 209 19.76 24.83 7.43
C ASN A 209 19.88 23.33 7.07
N THR A 210 19.76 23.05 5.77
CA THR A 210 20.26 21.84 5.08
C THR A 210 20.04 20.47 5.77
N ASN A 211 18.90 19.85 5.44
CA ASN A 211 18.54 18.43 5.45
C ASN A 211 18.38 17.58 6.70
N LEU A 212 18.78 17.99 7.88
CA LEU A 212 18.39 17.28 9.11
C LEU A 212 18.37 18.27 10.26
N THR A 213 17.30 19.06 10.36
CA THR A 213 17.08 19.97 11.48
C THR A 213 15.73 19.65 12.12
N GLY A 214 15.74 18.86 13.19
CA GLY A 214 14.52 18.61 13.94
C GLY A 214 14.59 17.49 14.98
N TYR A 215 15.58 17.56 15.86
CA TYR A 215 15.65 16.99 17.23
C TYR A 215 15.06 15.60 17.55
N VAL A 216 15.95 14.77 18.10
CA VAL A 216 15.75 13.55 18.89
C VAL A 216 14.82 13.82 20.09
N THR A 217 13.61 13.26 20.09
CA THR A 217 12.93 12.97 21.35
C THR A 217 13.26 11.54 21.73
N GLY A 218 14.25 11.37 22.62
CA GLY A 218 14.44 10.12 23.34
C GLY A 218 13.25 9.94 24.28
N ALA A 219 12.25 9.20 23.82
CA ALA A 219 11.18 8.72 24.66
C ALA A 219 11.70 7.44 25.33
N TYR A 220 12.16 7.55 26.58
CA TYR A 220 12.63 6.41 27.34
C TYR A 220 11.48 5.42 27.53
N LEU A 221 11.71 4.16 27.17
CA LEU A 221 10.85 3.07 27.59
C LEU A 221 11.28 2.76 29.02
N ASP A 222 10.44 3.05 30.01
CA ASP A 222 10.57 2.39 31.30
C ASP A 222 9.75 1.08 31.21
N PRO A 223 10.38 -0.11 31.10
CA PRO A 223 9.65 -1.37 31.15
C PRO A 223 9.06 -1.67 32.54
N THR A 224 9.38 -0.87 33.56
CA THR A 224 9.02 -1.08 34.97
C THR A 224 7.99 -0.11 35.54
N THR A 225 7.76 1.04 34.89
CA THR A 225 6.58 1.87 35.17
C THR A 225 5.69 1.88 33.94
N ALA A 226 4.42 1.52 34.13
CA ALA A 226 3.40 1.76 33.13
C ALA A 226 3.38 3.27 32.87
N ALA A 227 4.05 3.74 31.80
CA ALA A 227 3.77 5.06 31.25
C ALA A 227 2.26 5.16 31.16
N SER A 228 1.66 6.24 31.68
CA SER A 228 0.21 6.34 31.72
C SER A 228 -0.32 6.01 30.32
N SER A 229 -1.32 5.15 30.23
CA SER A 229 -1.86 4.61 28.97
C SER A 229 -2.31 5.70 27.98
N SER A 230 -2.32 6.96 28.42
CA SER A 230 -2.55 8.15 27.62
C SER A 230 -1.36 8.58 26.74
N ASN A 231 -0.09 8.41 27.12
CA ASN A 231 0.99 9.20 26.52
C ASN A 231 1.30 8.89 25.05
N ALA A 232 1.63 9.90 24.25
CA ALA A 232 1.95 9.75 22.83
C ALA A 232 2.92 10.81 22.29
N ILE A 233 3.54 10.52 21.15
CA ILE A 233 4.18 11.54 20.32
C ILE A 233 3.06 12.25 19.57
N VAL A 234 2.98 13.57 19.64
CA VAL A 234 1.88 14.32 19.00
C VAL A 234 2.41 15.11 17.81
N ILE A 235 1.87 14.82 16.62
CA ILE A 235 2.23 15.41 15.33
C ILE A 235 1.12 16.36 14.88
N VAL A 236 1.47 17.55 14.39
CA VAL A 236 0.52 18.43 13.69
C VAL A 236 0.42 18.01 12.23
N LYS A 237 -0.76 17.54 11.80
CA LYS A 237 -1.01 17.14 10.41
C LYS A 237 -0.92 18.32 9.45
N GLY A 238 -0.46 18.07 8.22
CA GLY A 238 -0.36 19.03 7.13
C GLY A 238 0.92 19.85 7.17
N SER A 239 1.96 19.27 7.78
CA SER A 239 3.30 19.84 7.94
C SER A 239 4.13 19.81 6.65
N GLY A 240 3.81 18.90 5.72
CA GLY A 240 4.56 18.70 4.47
C GLY A 240 5.90 17.99 4.65
N VAL A 241 6.12 17.33 5.80
CA VAL A 241 7.32 16.51 6.06
C VAL A 241 6.96 15.03 6.18
N SER A 242 7.92 14.15 5.98
CA SER A 242 7.79 12.74 6.36
C SER A 242 8.44 12.44 7.68
N TYR A 243 8.01 11.33 8.25
CA TYR A 243 8.38 10.88 9.57
C TYR A 243 9.04 9.51 9.51
N THR A 244 10.10 9.29 10.29
CA THR A 244 10.53 7.93 10.64
C THR A 244 10.39 7.72 12.12
N LEU A 245 9.69 6.65 12.49
CA LEU A 245 9.64 6.20 13.87
C LEU A 245 10.62 5.04 14.03
N GLY A 246 11.50 5.13 15.01
CA GLY A 246 12.48 4.10 15.36
C GLY A 246 12.23 3.57 16.76
N LEU A 247 12.13 2.25 16.90
CA LEU A 247 12.06 1.53 18.16
C LEU A 247 13.41 0.82 18.38
N ASN A 248 14.08 1.11 19.48
CA ASN A 248 15.26 0.37 19.93
C ASN A 248 14.90 -0.37 21.22
N LEU A 249 14.79 -1.69 21.16
CA LEU A 249 14.60 -2.55 22.34
C LEU A 249 15.90 -3.13 22.87
N GLY A 250 17.01 -2.95 22.14
CA GLY A 250 18.32 -3.43 22.55
C GLY A 250 19.17 -2.37 23.22
N ASP A 251 20.47 -2.62 23.22
CA ASP A 251 21.47 -1.75 23.83
C ASP A 251 21.55 -0.35 23.17
N LYS A 252 22.18 0.58 23.89
CA LYS A 252 22.45 1.93 23.42
C LYS A 252 23.33 1.90 22.17
N ILE A 253 22.89 2.56 21.12
CA ILE A 253 23.66 2.77 19.89
C ILE A 253 24.55 3.99 20.09
N LYS A 254 25.86 3.76 20.27
CA LYS A 254 26.86 4.82 20.43
C LYS A 254 27.46 5.25 19.09
N HIS A 255 27.71 6.55 18.95
CA HIS A 255 28.44 7.16 17.84
C HIS A 255 29.92 6.73 17.78
N HIS A 256 30.50 6.66 16.58
CA HIS A 256 31.92 6.36 16.36
C HIS A 256 32.78 7.64 16.44
N LYS A 257 33.49 7.82 17.57
CA LYS A 257 34.60 8.77 17.82
C LYS A 257 34.36 10.25 17.43
N GLY A 258 34.32 11.10 18.47
CA GLY A 258 34.25 12.56 18.36
C GLY A 258 32.82 13.05 18.32
N GLU A 259 32.45 14.01 19.16
CA GLU A 259 31.15 14.67 19.07
C GLU A 259 31.12 15.54 17.80
N PRO A 260 30.08 15.48 16.94
CA PRO A 260 29.22 16.67 16.85
C PRO A 260 27.72 16.51 16.40
N ASN A 261 26.87 17.27 17.08
CA ASN A 261 25.84 18.25 16.61
C ASN A 261 24.64 17.95 15.67
N VAL A 262 24.37 16.74 15.19
CA VAL A 262 23.05 16.48 14.53
C VAL A 262 22.29 15.28 15.04
N SER A 263 22.94 14.41 15.81
CA SER A 263 22.29 13.20 16.29
C SER A 263 22.85 12.70 17.61
N TYR A 264 21.95 12.52 18.57
CA TYR A 264 22.22 11.86 19.82
C TYR A 264 21.82 10.40 19.59
N GLY A 265 22.80 9.50 19.47
CA GLY A 265 22.55 8.08 19.19
C GLY A 265 21.40 7.48 20.01
N ALA A 266 20.73 6.47 19.48
CA ALA A 266 19.54 5.92 20.12
C ALA A 266 19.88 5.28 21.49
N GLU A 267 19.24 5.77 22.55
CA GLU A 267 19.36 5.17 23.88
C GLU A 267 18.84 3.74 23.88
N ALA A 268 19.34 2.93 24.82
CA ALA A 268 18.79 1.59 25.06
C ALA A 268 17.32 1.71 25.43
N HIS A 269 16.48 0.80 24.93
CA HIS A 269 15.04 0.80 25.20
C HIS A 269 14.40 2.19 24.96
N SER A 270 14.42 2.66 23.71
CA SER A 270 13.90 3.99 23.34
C SER A 270 12.98 3.97 22.14
N LEU A 271 12.08 4.94 22.10
CA LEU A 271 11.29 5.32 20.93
C LEU A 271 11.78 6.67 20.41
N SER A 272 12.00 6.80 19.10
CA SER A 272 12.53 8.00 18.46
C SER A 272 11.68 8.38 17.24
N LEU A 273 11.48 9.68 17.01
CA LEU A 273 10.84 10.22 15.80
C LEU A 273 11.83 11.13 15.06
N TYR A 274 11.96 10.95 13.76
CA TYR A 274 12.76 11.76 12.85
C TYR A 274 11.84 12.43 11.83
N THR A 275 12.17 13.65 11.40
CA THR A 275 11.41 14.39 10.38
C THR A 275 12.29 14.76 9.19
N ASN A 276 11.74 14.68 7.97
CA ASN A 276 12.45 14.97 6.73
C ASN A 276 11.58 15.82 5.80
N LYS A 277 12.15 16.90 5.25
CA LYS A 277 11.56 17.62 4.12
C LYS A 277 11.82 16.90 2.80
N SER A 278 11.11 17.31 1.75
CA SER A 278 11.34 16.85 0.38
C SER A 278 12.81 16.98 -0.02
N ILE A 279 13.38 15.90 -0.53
CA ILE A 279 14.73 15.88 -1.11
C ILE A 279 14.76 16.69 -2.41
N ASP A 280 13.64 16.78 -3.12
CA ASP A 280 13.55 17.59 -4.34
C ASP A 280 13.70 19.09 -4.03
N GLU A 281 13.11 19.57 -2.93
CA GLU A 281 13.26 20.97 -2.50
C GLU A 281 14.72 21.30 -2.19
N LEU A 282 15.43 20.38 -1.54
CA LEU A 282 16.85 20.52 -1.29
C LEU A 282 17.63 20.60 -2.61
N TYR A 283 17.53 19.60 -3.48
CA TYR A 283 18.38 19.57 -4.66
C TYR A 283 18.08 20.72 -5.60
N ALA A 284 16.83 21.19 -5.65
CA ALA A 284 16.46 22.44 -6.32
C ALA A 284 17.19 23.67 -5.76
N SER A 285 17.45 23.71 -4.46
CA SER A 285 18.24 24.78 -3.84
C SER A 285 19.75 24.67 -4.12
N LEU A 286 20.26 23.45 -4.31
CA LEU A 286 21.67 23.18 -4.57
C LEU A 286 22.05 23.35 -6.04
N TYR A 287 21.15 22.99 -6.96
CA TYR A 287 21.41 22.91 -8.39
C TYR A 287 20.43 23.76 -9.20
N PRO A 288 20.84 24.96 -9.67
CA PRO A 288 20.05 25.79 -10.56
C PRO A 288 19.80 25.08 -11.90
N GLY A 289 18.66 24.39 -12.02
CA GLY A 289 18.35 23.53 -13.18
C GLY A 289 17.76 22.17 -12.81
N TYR A 290 17.68 21.83 -11.51
CA TYR A 290 17.02 20.63 -11.02
C TYR A 290 15.57 20.55 -11.48
N LYS A 291 15.23 19.54 -12.28
CA LYS A 291 13.98 19.55 -13.05
C LYS A 291 12.74 19.13 -12.26
N ASN A 292 12.90 18.29 -11.23
CA ASN A 292 11.77 17.67 -10.54
C ASN A 292 10.80 18.67 -9.91
N ALA A 293 11.30 19.79 -9.38
CA ALA A 293 10.48 20.78 -8.68
C ALA A 293 9.41 21.43 -9.57
N THR A 294 9.57 21.38 -10.89
CA THR A 294 8.64 21.97 -11.86
C THR A 294 8.03 20.93 -12.82
N ALA A 295 8.37 19.65 -12.65
CA ALA A 295 7.97 18.58 -13.55
C ALA A 295 6.46 18.32 -13.49
N LYS A 296 5.85 18.09 -14.66
CA LYS A 296 4.44 17.70 -14.77
C LYS A 296 4.25 16.34 -15.44
N LYS A 297 5.28 15.84 -16.13
CA LYS A 297 5.30 14.52 -16.78
C LYS A 297 6.64 13.82 -16.50
N ASN A 298 6.68 12.49 -16.63
CA ASN A 298 7.89 11.69 -16.40
C ASN A 298 9.10 12.17 -17.24
N ALA A 299 8.86 12.64 -18.47
CA ALA A 299 9.90 13.19 -19.35
C ALA A 299 10.57 14.47 -18.81
N ASP A 300 9.87 15.21 -17.94
CA ASP A 300 10.38 16.42 -17.32
C ASP A 300 11.22 16.12 -16.07
N LEU A 301 11.13 14.91 -15.51
CA LEU A 301 11.89 14.54 -14.32
C LEU A 301 13.38 14.36 -14.62
N GLU A 302 14.19 14.69 -13.63
CA GLU A 302 15.61 14.36 -13.59
C GLU A 302 15.83 12.85 -13.42
N ASP A 303 16.96 12.36 -13.94
CA ASP A 303 17.38 10.98 -13.68
C ASP A 303 17.87 10.84 -12.22
N PHE A 304 17.54 9.70 -11.63
CA PHE A 304 18.04 9.30 -10.32
C PHE A 304 18.74 7.96 -10.45
N TYR A 305 19.82 7.80 -9.70
CA TYR A 305 20.69 6.65 -9.78
C TYR A 305 20.80 5.99 -8.42
N MET A 306 20.78 4.67 -8.43
CA MET A 306 21.14 3.85 -7.28
C MET A 306 22.62 3.47 -7.39
N LEU A 307 23.36 3.73 -6.30
CA LEU A 307 24.81 3.55 -6.15
C LEU A 307 25.09 2.40 -5.18
N GLY A 308 26.23 1.72 -5.30
CA GLY A 308 26.69 0.70 -4.35
C GLY A 308 26.69 -0.74 -4.88
N ASN A 309 26.77 -1.73 -3.98
CA ASN A 309 26.69 -3.15 -4.34
C ASN A 309 25.21 -3.58 -4.42
N VAL A 310 24.65 -3.42 -5.62
CA VAL A 310 23.21 -3.60 -5.87
C VAL A 310 22.86 -5.06 -6.16
N ALA A 311 23.66 -5.80 -6.93
CA ALA A 311 23.31 -7.18 -7.32
C ALA A 311 24.44 -8.15 -7.00
N ASN A 312 25.18 -7.92 -5.90
CA ASN A 312 26.41 -8.66 -5.58
C ASN A 312 27.45 -8.59 -6.73
N THR A 313 27.53 -7.41 -7.36
CA THR A 313 28.49 -7.08 -8.43
C THR A 313 29.55 -6.13 -7.88
N SER A 314 30.63 -5.88 -8.63
CA SER A 314 31.63 -4.89 -8.23
C SER A 314 31.00 -3.52 -7.95
N TYR A 315 31.55 -2.81 -6.95
CA TYR A 315 31.12 -1.48 -6.50
C TYR A 315 31.23 -0.46 -7.65
N SER A 316 30.13 0.17 -8.04
CA SER A 316 30.13 1.26 -9.02
C SER A 316 29.58 2.56 -8.42
N TYR A 317 30.28 3.67 -8.71
CA TYR A 317 29.95 5.04 -8.32
C TYR A 317 29.94 6.01 -9.53
N GLU A 318 30.25 5.52 -10.73
CA GLU A 318 30.25 6.30 -11.96
C GLU A 318 28.88 6.29 -12.62
N ALA A 319 28.41 7.44 -13.12
CA ALA A 319 27.09 7.58 -13.74
C ALA A 319 26.88 6.66 -14.96
N THR A 320 27.96 6.28 -15.63
CA THR A 320 27.98 5.34 -16.77
C THR A 320 27.79 3.88 -16.36
N GLU A 321 27.96 3.58 -15.07
CA GLU A 321 27.85 2.23 -14.47
C GLU A 321 26.79 2.18 -13.36
N ALA A 322 26.20 3.33 -13.00
CA ALA A 322 25.23 3.47 -11.93
C ALA A 322 23.85 3.00 -12.38
N ASN A 323 23.11 2.41 -11.45
CA ASN A 323 21.82 1.80 -11.73
C ASN A 323 20.75 2.89 -11.85
N LYS A 324 20.58 3.43 -13.06
CA LYS A 324 19.49 4.38 -13.38
C LYS A 324 18.15 3.78 -12.95
N MET A 325 17.34 4.59 -12.27
CA MET A 325 16.02 4.21 -11.76
C MET A 325 14.92 4.68 -12.71
N VAL A 326 13.85 3.89 -12.81
CA VAL A 326 12.64 4.24 -13.55
C VAL A 326 11.87 5.30 -12.77
N LYS A 327 11.34 6.31 -13.45
CA LYS A 327 10.71 7.48 -12.83
C LYS A 327 9.19 7.41 -12.97
N ASN A 328 8.48 7.76 -11.91
CA ASN A 328 7.02 7.81 -11.89
C ASN A 328 6.55 9.07 -11.18
N ILE A 329 5.72 9.86 -11.86
CA ILE A 329 4.91 10.92 -11.26
C ILE A 329 3.54 10.37 -10.94
N TYR A 330 3.16 10.45 -9.67
CA TYR A 330 1.79 10.27 -9.23
C TYR A 330 1.16 11.63 -9.01
N LEU A 331 0.08 11.88 -9.74
CA LEU A 331 -0.71 13.11 -9.63
C LEU A 331 -1.72 12.98 -8.49
N ASN A 332 -2.07 14.12 -7.90
CA ASN A 332 -3.09 14.19 -6.87
C ASN A 332 -4.44 13.75 -7.46
N GLN A 333 -5.12 12.81 -6.80
CA GLN A 333 -6.38 12.26 -7.26
C GLN A 333 -7.52 13.28 -7.36
N LYS A 334 -7.42 14.43 -6.66
CA LYS A 334 -8.43 15.50 -6.68
C LYS A 334 -8.08 16.63 -7.64
N ASP A 335 -6.81 16.77 -7.99
CA ASP A 335 -6.31 17.77 -8.94
C ASP A 335 -5.12 17.20 -9.71
N ASN A 336 -5.40 16.71 -10.92
CA ASN A 336 -4.39 16.09 -11.77
C ASN A 336 -3.33 17.10 -12.29
N ASN A 337 -3.38 18.38 -11.90
CA ASN A 337 -2.31 19.34 -12.16
C ASN A 337 -1.29 19.42 -11.01
N VAL A 338 -1.56 18.78 -9.88
CA VAL A 338 -0.71 18.78 -8.69
C VAL A 338 0.03 17.45 -8.62
N VAL A 339 1.36 17.49 -8.54
CA VAL A 339 2.17 16.32 -8.25
C VAL A 339 1.98 15.92 -6.79
N ASP A 340 1.52 14.70 -6.53
CA ASP A 340 1.41 14.14 -5.18
C ASP A 340 2.70 13.47 -4.72
N SER A 341 3.34 12.71 -5.62
CA SER A 341 4.54 11.94 -5.31
C SER A 341 5.39 11.73 -6.57
N ILE A 342 6.69 11.92 -6.45
CA ILE A 342 7.70 11.50 -7.44
C ILE A 342 8.40 10.28 -6.86
N VAL A 343 8.32 9.15 -7.56
CA VAL A 343 8.89 7.88 -7.13
C VAL A 343 9.83 7.33 -8.18
N TYR A 344 11.05 7.03 -7.75
CA TYR A 344 12.06 6.34 -8.52
C TYR A 344 12.11 4.88 -8.10
N SER A 345 12.02 3.97 -9.05
CA SER A 345 11.94 2.54 -8.82
C SER A 345 13.05 1.79 -9.55
N LYS A 346 13.58 0.73 -8.93
CA LYS A 346 14.48 -0.21 -9.59
C LYS A 346 14.12 -1.63 -9.18
N VAL A 347 13.97 -2.51 -10.16
CA VAL A 347 13.91 -3.95 -9.94
C VAL A 347 15.30 -4.53 -10.13
N VAL A 348 15.76 -5.33 -9.18
CA VAL A 348 17.08 -5.93 -9.19
C VAL A 348 16.94 -7.44 -9.06
N LYS A 349 17.57 -8.16 -9.98
CA LYS A 349 17.66 -9.62 -9.97
C LYS A 349 18.78 -10.07 -9.05
N LYS A 350 18.53 -11.12 -8.27
CA LYS A 350 19.55 -11.81 -7.48
C LYS A 350 20.58 -12.46 -8.40
N ASN A 351 21.86 -12.19 -8.19
CA ASN A 351 22.95 -12.91 -8.85
C ASN A 351 23.51 -14.01 -7.94
N ASN A 352 24.04 -15.09 -8.51
CA ASN A 352 24.78 -16.15 -7.80
C ASN A 352 24.03 -16.81 -6.61
N GLY A 353 22.70 -16.77 -6.59
CA GLY A 353 21.89 -17.46 -5.56
C GLY A 353 21.82 -16.77 -4.19
N SER A 354 22.43 -15.59 -4.00
CA SER A 354 22.34 -14.82 -2.76
C SER A 354 22.42 -13.32 -3.02
N PHE A 355 21.66 -12.53 -2.27
CA PHE A 355 21.77 -11.07 -2.17
C PHE A 355 22.91 -10.62 -1.23
N GLY A 356 23.86 -11.51 -0.91
CA GLY A 356 24.95 -11.25 0.04
C GLY A 356 25.67 -9.91 -0.15
N ASP A 357 25.89 -9.20 0.96
CA ASP A 357 26.56 -7.89 1.07
C ASP A 357 25.95 -6.76 0.21
N LEU A 358 24.63 -6.75 0.08
CA LEU A 358 23.89 -5.66 -0.55
C LEU A 358 24.06 -4.34 0.20
N TYR A 359 24.40 -3.27 -0.49
CA TYR A 359 24.26 -1.94 0.08
C TYR A 359 24.06 -0.91 -1.01
N MET A 360 23.22 0.08 -0.74
CA MET A 360 22.90 1.11 -1.72
C MET A 360 22.72 2.51 -1.13
N SER A 361 22.95 3.50 -1.97
CA SER A 361 22.59 4.91 -1.76
C SER A 361 21.95 5.45 -3.04
N PHE A 362 21.42 6.67 -3.02
CA PHE A 362 20.80 7.27 -4.21
C PHE A 362 21.36 8.66 -4.50
N ALA A 363 21.43 9.02 -5.77
CA ALA A 363 21.92 10.34 -6.20
C ALA A 363 21.16 10.84 -7.45
N PRO A 364 20.81 12.14 -7.50
CA PRO A 364 20.28 12.74 -8.71
C PRO A 364 21.39 12.95 -9.76
N LYS A 365 21.00 13.02 -11.03
CA LYS A 365 21.91 13.30 -12.15
C LYS A 365 22.76 14.54 -11.95
N SER A 366 22.19 15.62 -11.42
CA SER A 366 22.87 16.90 -11.19
C SER A 366 24.06 16.73 -10.24
N LEU A 367 23.92 15.91 -9.19
CA LEU A 367 25.03 15.57 -8.31
C LEU A 367 26.06 14.69 -9.02
N MET A 368 25.60 13.72 -9.81
CA MET A 368 26.48 12.81 -10.53
C MET A 368 27.33 13.55 -11.58
N ASP A 369 26.74 14.49 -12.30
CA ASP A 369 27.36 15.29 -13.36
C ASP A 369 28.15 16.50 -12.82
N ASP A 370 28.05 16.82 -11.52
CA ASP A 370 28.77 17.93 -10.92
C ASP A 370 30.27 17.65 -10.93
N ALA A 371 30.97 18.26 -11.90
CA ALA A 371 32.42 18.16 -12.06
C ALA A 371 33.19 18.96 -10.99
N SER A 372 32.52 19.86 -10.25
CA SER A 372 33.12 20.57 -9.12
C SER A 372 33.16 19.72 -7.85
N ARG A 373 32.74 18.45 -7.91
CA ARG A 373 32.76 17.48 -6.81
C ARG A 373 33.29 16.14 -7.30
N VAL A 374 33.82 15.34 -6.39
CA VAL A 374 34.36 14.00 -6.68
C VAL A 374 33.82 12.96 -5.72
N PHE A 375 33.84 11.69 -6.13
CA PHE A 375 33.74 10.55 -5.21
C PHE A 375 35.16 10.18 -4.74
N GLY A 376 35.50 10.42 -3.48
CA GLY A 376 36.87 10.26 -2.97
C GLY A 376 36.97 9.37 -1.72
N SER A 377 37.68 8.24 -1.81
CA SER A 377 37.95 7.32 -0.69
C SER A 377 39.36 7.40 -0.08
N LYS A 378 40.20 8.37 -0.48
CA LYS A 378 41.66 8.25 -0.31
C LYS A 378 42.37 9.21 0.64
N VAL A 379 41.66 10.02 1.40
CA VAL A 379 42.27 10.75 2.53
C VAL A 379 41.28 10.76 3.68
N ALA A 380 41.67 10.24 4.84
CA ALA A 380 40.82 10.16 6.03
C ALA A 380 40.25 11.52 6.47
N ASP A 381 40.83 12.63 5.99
CA ASP A 381 40.42 14.01 6.27
C ASP A 381 39.66 14.69 5.10
N ALA A 382 39.54 14.07 3.92
CA ALA A 382 38.86 14.66 2.75
C ALA A 382 37.37 14.28 2.63
N LEU A 383 36.93 13.24 3.35
CA LEU A 383 35.57 12.69 3.32
C LEU A 383 34.48 13.67 3.80
N TYR A 384 34.87 14.82 4.34
CA TYR A 384 33.97 15.74 5.05
C TYR A 384 34.11 17.18 4.54
N THR A 385 34.15 17.34 3.22
CA THR A 385 34.20 18.62 2.52
C THR A 385 32.95 18.83 1.64
N ASP A 386 32.65 20.08 1.26
CA ASP A 386 31.61 20.41 0.27
C ASP A 386 31.95 19.90 -1.15
N HIS A 387 33.20 19.50 -1.36
CA HIS A 387 33.73 18.93 -2.60
C HIS A 387 33.44 17.42 -2.74
N GLU A 388 32.97 16.74 -1.69
CA GLU A 388 32.74 15.29 -1.68
C GLU A 388 31.28 14.93 -1.99
N LYS A 389 31.06 14.13 -3.06
CA LYS A 389 29.73 13.68 -3.47
C LYS A 389 29.08 12.77 -2.44
N TRP A 390 29.85 11.99 -1.68
CA TRP A 390 29.31 11.14 -0.60
C TRP A 390 28.55 11.92 0.47
N ASN A 391 28.85 13.21 0.65
CA ASN A 391 28.15 14.10 1.58
C ASN A 391 26.86 14.66 1.02
N LEU A 392 26.46 14.32 -0.20
CA LEU A 392 25.25 14.84 -0.84
C LEU A 392 24.38 13.73 -1.43
N VAL A 393 24.73 12.46 -1.22
CA VAL A 393 23.86 11.34 -1.61
C VAL A 393 22.75 11.12 -0.58
N VAL A 394 21.66 10.54 -1.05
CA VAL A 394 20.49 10.14 -0.27
C VAL A 394 20.78 8.82 0.47
N ARG A 395 20.47 8.79 1.77
CA ARG A 395 20.78 7.73 2.73
C ARG A 395 19.56 7.34 3.57
N PRO A 396 19.46 6.11 4.10
CA PRO A 396 18.33 5.69 4.92
C PRO A 396 18.39 6.25 6.35
N GLN A 397 17.24 6.65 6.89
CA GLN A 397 17.09 7.17 8.26
C GLN A 397 16.74 6.04 9.26
N VAL A 398 17.60 5.02 9.41
CA VAL A 398 17.25 3.78 10.15
C VAL A 398 18.02 3.64 11.46
N GLN A 399 18.07 4.70 12.27
CA GLN A 399 18.81 4.76 13.55
C GLN A 399 20.31 5.10 13.35
N ASP A 400 20.53 6.41 13.39
CA ASP A 400 21.76 7.18 13.53
C ASP A 400 23.12 6.66 13.00
N GLN A 401 23.60 7.30 11.92
CA GLN A 401 24.96 7.30 11.32
C GLN A 401 25.65 5.97 11.00
N LYS A 402 25.03 4.83 11.32
CA LYS A 402 25.56 3.51 11.05
C LYS A 402 24.86 2.90 9.84
N ASP A 403 25.56 1.98 9.16
CA ASP A 403 24.96 1.09 8.15
C ASP A 403 23.74 0.41 8.78
N GLY A 404 22.55 0.90 8.40
CA GLY A 404 21.28 0.68 9.06
C GLY A 404 20.22 0.36 8.02
N THR A 405 19.36 -0.60 8.29
CA THR A 405 18.66 -1.30 7.20
C THR A 405 17.27 -1.68 7.62
N ALA A 406 16.26 -1.13 6.96
CA ALA A 406 14.87 -1.60 7.07
C ALA A 406 14.33 -1.75 5.65
N THR A 407 13.24 -2.51 5.49
CA THR A 407 12.55 -2.61 4.20
C THR A 407 11.66 -1.40 3.93
N THR A 408 11.54 -0.45 4.87
CA THR A 408 10.82 0.81 4.69
C THR A 408 11.36 1.84 5.69
N GLY A 409 11.35 3.11 5.30
CA GLY A 409 11.75 4.20 6.18
C GLY A 409 11.76 5.55 5.46
N SER A 410 12.17 6.60 6.15
CA SER A 410 12.57 7.84 5.51
C SER A 410 14.01 7.77 5.02
N VAL A 411 14.34 8.66 4.10
CA VAL A 411 15.69 8.96 3.69
C VAL A 411 16.02 10.41 4.02
N PHE A 412 17.31 10.72 4.03
CA PHE A 412 17.84 12.07 4.18
C PHE A 412 19.04 12.25 3.25
N VAL A 413 19.47 13.49 3.05
CA VAL A 413 20.74 13.78 2.39
C VAL A 413 21.76 14.10 3.46
N SER A 414 22.90 13.40 3.42
CA SER A 414 24.04 13.74 4.27
C SER A 414 24.35 15.24 4.14
N GLY A 415 24.68 15.94 5.22
CA GLY A 415 24.94 17.38 5.19
C GLY A 415 26.44 17.67 5.07
N TYR A 416 26.81 18.88 4.66
CA TYR A 416 28.14 19.44 4.91
C TYR A 416 27.98 20.67 5.81
N ARG A 417 28.73 20.76 6.92
CA ARG A 417 28.74 21.95 7.78
C ARG A 417 30.11 22.64 7.67
N GLY A 418 30.11 23.78 6.99
CA GLY A 418 31.30 24.53 6.58
C GLY A 418 32.12 25.22 7.68
N ASP A 419 31.88 24.92 8.97
CA ASP A 419 32.63 25.46 10.10
C ASP A 419 33.11 24.33 11.05
N ASN A 420 34.35 23.86 10.82
CA ASN A 420 35.14 22.93 11.64
C ASN A 420 34.63 21.48 11.77
N ASP A 421 35.33 20.55 11.09
CA ASP A 421 35.37 19.08 11.31
C ASP A 421 34.00 18.41 11.55
N SER A 422 32.99 18.78 10.75
CA SER A 422 31.67 18.15 10.82
C SER A 422 31.63 16.91 9.93
N ARG A 423 32.04 15.79 10.53
CA ARG A 423 32.04 14.48 9.88
C ARG A 423 30.61 13.98 9.66
N CYS A 424 29.98 14.31 8.55
CA CYS A 424 28.67 13.77 8.23
C CYS A 424 28.79 12.42 7.47
N ASN A 425 28.60 11.32 8.19
CA ASN A 425 28.09 10.04 7.68
C ASN A 425 28.84 9.40 6.49
N GLY A 426 30.17 9.50 6.43
CA GLY A 426 31.00 9.01 5.30
C GLY A 426 30.93 7.52 4.95
N SER A 427 30.09 6.69 5.58
CA SER A 427 29.97 5.26 5.22
C SER A 427 28.57 4.66 5.27
N GLN A 428 27.53 5.37 5.73
CA GLN A 428 26.19 4.79 5.88
C GLN A 428 25.58 4.40 4.52
N SER A 429 25.05 3.19 4.37
CA SER A 429 24.26 2.78 3.19
C SER A 429 23.07 1.93 3.58
N LEU A 430 22.07 1.86 2.69
CA LEU A 430 20.92 0.98 2.84
C LEU A 430 21.32 -0.47 2.55
N ASN A 431 21.31 -1.34 3.56
CA ASN A 431 21.81 -2.72 3.49
C ASN A 431 20.76 -3.75 3.97
N PRO A 432 19.59 -3.85 3.32
CA PRO A 432 18.44 -4.58 3.84
C PRO A 432 18.78 -6.01 4.29
N GLN A 433 18.06 -6.52 5.28
CA GLN A 433 18.05 -7.96 5.56
C GLN A 433 17.48 -8.68 4.32
N ALA A 434 18.38 -9.34 3.59
CA ALA A 434 18.04 -10.07 2.38
C ALA A 434 17.15 -11.28 2.67
N ASP A 435 16.11 -11.45 1.85
CA ASP A 435 15.37 -12.71 1.76
C ASP A 435 15.89 -13.52 0.55
N ASP A 436 16.90 -14.35 0.80
CA ASP A 436 17.53 -15.17 -0.24
C ASP A 436 16.60 -16.25 -0.82
N ALA A 437 15.39 -16.46 -0.27
CA ALA A 437 14.38 -17.31 -0.90
C ALA A 437 13.80 -16.67 -2.16
N ARG A 438 13.92 -15.35 -2.31
CA ARG A 438 13.32 -14.58 -3.41
C ARG A 438 14.29 -14.35 -4.56
N ASN A 439 13.74 -14.14 -5.76
CA ASN A 439 14.53 -13.94 -6.97
C ASN A 439 14.86 -12.46 -7.26
N TYR A 440 14.02 -11.55 -6.80
CA TYR A 440 14.15 -10.13 -7.07
C TYR A 440 13.93 -9.31 -5.80
N TYR A 441 14.44 -8.08 -5.82
CA TYR A 441 13.90 -7.04 -4.95
C TYR A 441 13.60 -5.78 -5.74
N ILE A 442 12.59 -5.04 -5.30
CA ILE A 442 12.26 -3.72 -5.82
C ILE A 442 12.67 -2.70 -4.78
N VAL A 443 13.37 -1.65 -5.22
CA VAL A 443 13.60 -0.45 -4.42
C VAL A 443 12.73 0.66 -4.98
N ARG A 444 12.03 1.36 -4.09
CA ARG A 444 11.27 2.56 -4.40
C ARG A 444 11.79 3.69 -3.53
N LEU A 445 12.21 4.78 -4.14
CA LEU A 445 12.60 6.02 -3.50
C LEU A 445 11.56 7.09 -3.87
N ASN A 446 10.84 7.62 -2.89
CA ASN A 446 9.95 8.75 -3.08
C ASN A 446 10.67 10.03 -2.64
N THR A 447 11.04 10.89 -3.60
CA THR A 447 11.84 12.11 -3.34
C THR A 447 11.00 13.26 -2.80
N THR A 448 9.71 13.33 -3.17
CA THR A 448 8.76 14.34 -2.66
C THR A 448 8.55 14.20 -1.16
N THR A 449 8.48 12.95 -0.70
CA THR A 449 8.24 12.61 0.71
C THR A 449 9.51 12.19 1.43
N SER A 450 10.65 12.02 0.75
CA SER A 450 11.87 11.52 1.36
C SER A 450 11.64 10.19 2.09
N THR A 451 10.99 9.24 1.40
CA THR A 451 10.77 7.87 1.90
C THR A 451 11.30 6.83 0.94
N TYR A 452 11.55 5.63 1.44
CA TYR A 452 11.93 4.49 0.63
C TYR A 452 11.20 3.22 1.06
N ARG A 453 11.15 2.25 0.15
CA ARG A 453 10.63 0.90 0.37
C ARG A 453 11.46 -0.12 -0.42
N ILE A 454 11.69 -1.27 0.20
CA ILE A 454 12.29 -2.46 -0.43
C ILE A 454 11.30 -3.61 -0.30
N GLU A 455 11.04 -4.29 -1.41
CA GLU A 455 10.14 -5.46 -1.47
C GLU A 455 10.88 -6.63 -2.13
N PHE A 456 11.06 -7.74 -1.41
CA PHE A 456 11.62 -8.99 -1.96
C PHE A 456 10.49 -9.85 -2.54
N VAL A 457 10.69 -10.34 -3.75
CA VAL A 457 9.62 -10.89 -4.60
C VAL A 457 10.14 -11.94 -5.58
N ASP A 458 9.20 -12.75 -6.08
CA ASP A 458 9.46 -13.79 -7.07
C ASP A 458 8.89 -13.40 -8.45
N ASP A 459 9.05 -14.31 -9.41
CA ASP A 459 8.29 -14.26 -10.65
C ASP A 459 6.79 -14.20 -10.35
N GLN A 460 6.03 -13.52 -11.21
CA GLN A 460 4.64 -13.21 -10.92
C GLN A 460 3.73 -14.35 -11.36
N VAL A 461 3.01 -14.94 -10.40
CA VAL A 461 1.98 -15.95 -10.67
C VAL A 461 0.64 -15.26 -10.90
N ILE A 462 0.09 -15.42 -12.10
CA ILE A 462 -1.17 -14.82 -12.52
C ILE A 462 -2.23 -15.91 -12.64
N SER A 463 -3.29 -15.82 -11.85
CA SER A 463 -4.44 -16.73 -11.96
C SER A 463 -5.36 -16.36 -13.12
N PHE A 464 -5.88 -17.34 -13.83
CA PHE A 464 -6.84 -17.15 -14.91
C PHE A 464 -8.09 -17.97 -14.61
N ARG A 465 -9.23 -17.28 -14.48
CA ARG A 465 -10.54 -17.92 -14.46
C ARG A 465 -11.10 -18.11 -15.87
N ASP A 466 -10.83 -17.12 -16.71
CA ASP A 466 -11.23 -17.05 -18.12
C ASP A 466 -10.03 -16.62 -18.96
N LYS A 467 -10.18 -16.69 -20.29
CA LYS A 467 -9.18 -16.25 -21.26
C LYS A 467 -8.89 -14.74 -21.24
N LEU A 468 -9.68 -13.97 -20.51
CA LEU A 468 -9.62 -12.52 -20.45
C LEU A 468 -9.66 -12.05 -19.00
N ARG A 469 -8.77 -11.13 -18.63
CA ARG A 469 -8.85 -10.42 -17.35
C ARG A 469 -8.19 -9.05 -17.46
N THR A 470 -8.58 -8.13 -16.58
CA THR A 470 -7.69 -7.00 -16.28
C THR A 470 -6.58 -7.45 -15.34
N TYR A 471 -5.42 -6.82 -15.47
CA TYR A 471 -4.26 -7.09 -14.64
C TYR A 471 -3.45 -5.81 -14.45
N SER A 472 -2.73 -5.73 -13.34
CA SER A 472 -1.67 -4.74 -13.13
C SER A 472 -0.61 -5.36 -12.24
N SER A 473 0.61 -4.85 -12.31
CA SER A 473 1.75 -5.39 -11.57
C SER A 473 2.68 -4.27 -11.16
N ALA A 474 3.38 -4.44 -10.05
CA ALA A 474 4.46 -3.55 -9.63
C ALA A 474 5.75 -3.77 -10.46
N PHE A 475 5.71 -4.67 -11.45
CA PHE A 475 6.84 -5.15 -12.25
C PHE A 475 6.53 -5.07 -13.74
N ASN A 476 7.59 -4.85 -14.53
CA ASN A 476 7.56 -5.16 -15.94
C ASN A 476 7.60 -6.69 -16.06
N LEU A 477 6.65 -7.28 -16.79
CA LEU A 477 6.62 -8.73 -16.98
C LEU A 477 6.74 -9.08 -18.46
N LYS A 478 7.57 -10.07 -18.72
CA LYS A 478 7.77 -10.62 -20.05
C LYS A 478 6.52 -11.37 -20.49
N LEU A 479 5.97 -11.02 -21.65
CA LEU A 479 4.88 -11.80 -22.25
C LEU A 479 5.42 -13.17 -22.68
N LYS A 480 4.67 -14.21 -22.34
CA LYS A 480 4.90 -15.59 -22.78
C LYS A 480 4.10 -15.87 -24.04
N ASP A 481 4.58 -16.80 -24.87
CA ASP A 481 3.83 -17.28 -26.03
C ASP A 481 2.40 -17.72 -25.63
N GLY A 482 1.42 -17.29 -26.41
CA GLY A 482 0.00 -17.52 -26.14
C GLY A 482 -0.65 -16.51 -25.19
N TYR A 483 0.07 -15.46 -24.78
CA TYR A 483 -0.46 -14.36 -23.97
C TYR A 483 -0.21 -13.01 -24.63
N ARG A 484 -1.18 -12.10 -24.49
CA ARG A 484 -1.14 -10.74 -25.05
C ARG A 484 -1.65 -9.74 -24.02
N ALA A 485 -1.05 -8.57 -23.98
CA ALA A 485 -1.46 -7.47 -23.12
C ALA A 485 -1.83 -6.23 -23.95
N TYR A 486 -2.81 -5.48 -23.49
CA TYR A 486 -3.29 -4.28 -24.18
C TYR A 486 -3.51 -3.10 -23.23
N THR A 487 -3.19 -1.88 -23.67
CA THR A 487 -3.67 -0.64 -23.03
C THR A 487 -5.01 -0.21 -23.60
N ALA A 488 -5.79 0.54 -22.81
CA ALA A 488 -7.00 1.22 -23.30
C ALA A 488 -6.64 2.62 -23.79
N GLN A 489 -6.36 2.75 -25.08
CA GLN A 489 -5.82 3.97 -25.67
C GLN A 489 -6.83 5.11 -25.74
N LYS A 490 -8.06 4.81 -26.13
CA LYS A 490 -9.15 5.80 -26.20
C LYS A 490 -10.51 5.14 -26.22
N PHE A 491 -11.52 5.92 -25.87
CA PHE A 491 -12.90 5.61 -26.12
C PHE A 491 -13.39 6.29 -27.39
N GLU A 492 -14.18 5.59 -28.20
CA GLU A 492 -14.87 6.14 -29.35
C GLU A 492 -16.37 5.86 -29.24
N GLU A 493 -17.16 6.92 -29.28
CA GLU A 493 -18.62 6.81 -29.36
C GLU A 493 -19.02 6.31 -30.75
N THR A 494 -19.95 5.35 -30.77
CA THR A 494 -20.53 4.83 -32.02
C THR A 494 -21.97 5.31 -32.16
N THR A 495 -22.41 5.55 -33.40
CA THR A 495 -23.76 6.05 -33.66
C THR A 495 -24.80 5.05 -33.13
N ALA A 496 -25.75 5.55 -32.33
CA ALA A 496 -26.73 4.78 -31.57
C ALA A 496 -27.27 3.54 -32.31
N GLY A 497 -27.23 2.39 -31.64
CA GLY A 497 -27.93 1.18 -32.08
C GLY A 497 -29.44 1.40 -32.16
N GLN A 498 -30.17 0.44 -32.75
CA GLN A 498 -31.59 0.53 -33.11
C GLN A 498 -32.56 0.92 -31.97
N THR A 499 -32.11 0.93 -30.72
CA THR A 499 -32.89 1.28 -29.51
C THR A 499 -32.66 2.70 -28.98
N GLY A 500 -31.79 3.50 -29.61
CA GLY A 500 -31.44 4.84 -29.13
C GLY A 500 -30.48 4.84 -27.93
N GLN A 501 -29.86 3.69 -27.62
CA GLN A 501 -28.84 3.59 -26.57
C GLN A 501 -27.45 3.92 -27.14
N PRO A 502 -26.65 4.78 -26.46
CA PRO A 502 -25.28 5.05 -26.86
C PRO A 502 -24.43 3.79 -26.67
N GLU A 503 -23.81 3.33 -27.77
CA GLU A 503 -22.79 2.29 -27.77
C GLU A 503 -21.43 2.96 -27.98
N GLY A 504 -20.36 2.39 -27.43
CA GLY A 504 -19.02 2.85 -27.77
C GLY A 504 -17.98 1.75 -27.65
N ARG A 505 -16.83 1.98 -28.25
CA ARG A 505 -15.72 1.03 -28.26
C ARG A 505 -14.51 1.59 -27.52
N VAL A 506 -13.90 0.73 -26.71
CA VAL A 506 -12.58 0.96 -26.13
C VAL A 506 -11.55 0.45 -27.13
N VAL A 507 -10.77 1.37 -27.70
CA VAL A 507 -9.67 1.08 -28.61
C VAL A 507 -8.50 0.57 -27.80
N LEU A 508 -8.08 -0.66 -28.09
CA LEU A 508 -7.02 -1.35 -27.39
C LEU A 508 -5.74 -1.37 -28.23
N ARG A 509 -4.58 -1.14 -27.60
CA ARG A 509 -3.27 -1.19 -28.26
C ARG A 509 -2.43 -2.33 -27.72
N SER A 510 -1.99 -3.23 -28.60
CA SER A 510 -1.18 -4.40 -28.26
C SER A 510 0.20 -4.00 -27.75
N LEU A 511 0.66 -4.62 -26.65
CA LEU A 511 1.92 -4.33 -25.98
C LEU A 511 2.95 -5.45 -26.22
N LYS A 512 4.24 -5.09 -26.17
CA LYS A 512 5.37 -6.04 -26.25
C LYS A 512 5.63 -6.79 -24.93
N TYR A 513 5.20 -6.22 -23.80
CA TYR A 513 5.36 -6.76 -22.45
C TYR A 513 4.23 -6.21 -21.55
N ILE A 514 4.12 -6.63 -20.30
CA ILE A 514 3.21 -6.03 -19.32
C ILE A 514 3.98 -4.94 -18.56
N PRO A 515 3.67 -3.64 -18.72
CA PRO A 515 4.40 -2.58 -18.03
C PRO A 515 4.07 -2.53 -16.53
N HIS A 516 5.07 -2.21 -15.72
CA HIS A 516 4.89 -1.97 -14.30
C HIS A 516 3.97 -0.76 -14.05
N ASP A 517 3.22 -0.80 -12.96
CA ASP A 517 2.31 0.24 -12.49
C ASP A 517 1.33 0.75 -13.57
N GLN A 518 1.02 -0.11 -14.55
CA GLN A 518 0.02 0.13 -15.60
C GLN A 518 -1.10 -0.90 -15.52
N GLY A 519 -2.34 -0.46 -15.75
CA GLY A 519 -3.46 -1.35 -15.98
C GLY A 519 -3.41 -1.92 -17.41
N VAL A 520 -3.56 -3.23 -17.56
CA VAL A 520 -3.64 -3.89 -18.87
C VAL A 520 -4.85 -4.80 -18.96
N LEU A 521 -5.35 -5.00 -20.17
CA LEU A 521 -6.21 -6.13 -20.51
C LEU A 521 -5.31 -7.29 -20.94
N LEU A 522 -5.31 -8.36 -20.16
CA LEU A 522 -4.52 -9.57 -20.42
C LEU A 522 -5.41 -10.63 -21.07
N VAL A 523 -4.96 -11.11 -22.23
CA VAL A 523 -5.62 -12.14 -23.04
C VAL A 523 -4.73 -13.37 -23.08
N ALA A 524 -5.30 -14.54 -22.81
CA ALA A 524 -4.67 -15.84 -22.97
C ALA A 524 -5.37 -16.63 -24.09
N ASP A 525 -4.61 -17.32 -24.93
CA ASP A 525 -5.18 -18.16 -26.00
C ASP A 525 -6.03 -19.30 -25.44
N GLN A 526 -5.59 -19.84 -24.29
CA GLN A 526 -6.29 -20.86 -23.51
C GLN A 526 -6.16 -20.55 -22.02
N VAL A 527 -7.12 -21.03 -21.23
CA VAL A 527 -6.99 -21.00 -19.77
C VAL A 527 -5.94 -22.05 -19.37
N PRO A 528 -4.92 -21.69 -18.56
CA PRO A 528 -3.94 -22.65 -18.08
C PRO A 528 -4.59 -23.83 -17.37
N ALA A 529 -4.09 -25.05 -17.56
CA ALA A 529 -4.65 -26.24 -16.93
C ALA A 529 -4.61 -26.19 -15.40
N SER A 530 -3.57 -25.56 -14.83
CA SER A 530 -3.42 -25.29 -13.39
C SER A 530 -4.28 -24.13 -12.88
N GLY A 531 -4.99 -23.41 -13.77
CA GLY A 531 -5.69 -22.16 -13.46
C GLY A 531 -4.77 -20.96 -13.20
N SER A 532 -3.46 -21.09 -13.40
CA SER A 532 -2.48 -20.00 -13.24
C SER A 532 -1.26 -20.18 -14.13
N GLU A 533 -0.56 -19.10 -14.41
CA GLU A 533 0.68 -19.09 -15.18
C GLU A 533 1.71 -18.18 -14.51
N THR A 534 3.00 -18.54 -14.64
CA THR A 534 4.10 -17.75 -14.09
C THR A 534 4.72 -16.88 -15.19
N PHE A 535 4.89 -15.59 -14.90
CA PHE A 535 5.49 -14.61 -15.79
C PHE A 535 6.81 -14.10 -15.21
N GLU A 536 7.85 -14.13 -16.05
CA GLU A 536 9.19 -13.65 -15.72
C GLU A 536 9.19 -12.13 -15.53
N VAL A 537 9.82 -11.67 -14.45
CA VAL A 537 10.05 -10.24 -14.20
C VAL A 537 11.18 -9.74 -15.10
N LEU A 538 10.90 -8.67 -15.85
CA LEU A 538 11.90 -7.97 -16.66
C LEU A 538 12.68 -6.97 -15.80
N THR A 539 14.00 -7.01 -15.93
CA THR A 539 14.97 -6.12 -15.29
C THR A 539 15.81 -5.41 -16.34
N ASP A 540 16.51 -4.36 -15.96
CA ASP A 540 17.37 -3.62 -16.90
C ASP A 540 18.61 -4.41 -17.36
N ALA A 541 18.88 -5.57 -16.75
CA ALA A 541 19.88 -6.52 -17.23
C ALA A 541 19.36 -7.38 -18.40
N ASP A 542 18.07 -7.28 -18.76
CA ASP A 542 17.52 -8.00 -19.91
C ASP A 542 17.86 -7.29 -21.23
N ASP A 543 18.79 -7.86 -21.99
CA ASP A 543 19.24 -7.40 -23.31
C ASP A 543 18.17 -7.51 -24.42
N SER A 544 16.91 -7.74 -24.06
CA SER A 544 15.78 -7.87 -24.99
C SER A 544 15.43 -6.58 -25.73
N GLY A 545 15.91 -5.42 -25.24
CA GLY A 545 15.56 -4.10 -25.78
C GLY A 545 14.09 -3.71 -25.59
N LEU A 546 13.34 -4.46 -24.76
CA LEU A 546 11.91 -4.22 -24.49
C LEU A 546 11.67 -2.99 -23.62
N LEU A 547 12.55 -2.75 -22.65
CA LEU A 547 12.41 -1.67 -21.67
C LEU A 547 12.91 -0.35 -22.29
N THR A 548 12.01 0.61 -22.45
CA THR A 548 12.30 1.92 -23.03
C THR A 548 11.57 3.02 -22.26
N GLU A 549 12.19 4.20 -22.15
CA GLU A 549 11.59 5.37 -21.49
C GLU A 549 10.48 6.04 -22.32
N VAL A 550 10.40 5.74 -23.62
CA VAL A 550 9.36 6.25 -24.51
C VAL A 550 8.21 5.25 -24.53
N GLU A 551 7.06 5.65 -23.97
CA GLU A 551 5.91 4.78 -23.74
C GLU A 551 5.29 4.28 -25.06
N GLU A 552 5.31 5.10 -26.12
CA GLU A 552 4.85 4.72 -27.46
C GLU A 552 5.64 3.53 -28.03
N ASN A 553 6.89 3.32 -27.58
CA ASN A 553 7.69 2.17 -28.01
C ASN A 553 7.31 0.88 -27.29
N TRP A 554 6.47 0.93 -26.25
CA TRP A 554 5.94 -0.27 -25.59
C TRP A 554 4.94 -1.02 -26.48
N TRP A 555 4.30 -0.32 -27.41
CA TRP A 555 3.39 -0.92 -28.37
C TRP A 555 4.11 -1.88 -29.31
N LYS A 556 3.43 -2.99 -29.64
CA LYS A 556 3.88 -3.96 -30.65
C LYS A 556 3.94 -3.32 -32.04
N ASN A 557 2.94 -2.49 -32.35
CA ASN A 557 2.81 -1.76 -33.61
C ASN A 557 3.22 -0.28 -33.45
N SER A 558 3.58 0.37 -34.56
CA SER A 558 3.92 1.80 -34.59
C SER A 558 2.71 2.67 -34.92
N TYR A 559 2.49 3.72 -34.12
CA TYR A 559 1.42 4.70 -34.30
C TYR A 559 1.98 6.13 -34.29
N PRO A 560 2.60 6.59 -35.41
CA PRO A 560 3.42 7.82 -35.43
C PRO A 560 2.66 9.12 -35.12
N ASN A 561 1.32 9.09 -35.15
CA ASN A 561 0.47 10.26 -34.91
C ASN A 561 -0.33 10.16 -33.60
N GLU A 562 -0.04 9.16 -32.75
CA GLU A 562 -0.71 8.97 -31.46
C GLU A 562 0.30 9.11 -30.33
N THR A 563 -0.07 9.83 -29.27
CA THR A 563 0.66 9.84 -28.00
C THR A 563 0.16 8.70 -27.13
N PHE A 564 1.03 8.10 -26.34
CA PHE A 564 0.66 7.04 -25.42
C PHE A 564 -0.43 7.51 -24.45
N ARG A 565 -1.45 6.67 -24.27
CA ARG A 565 -2.52 6.86 -23.30
C ARG A 565 -2.99 5.50 -22.79
N ASN A 566 -3.43 5.46 -21.53
CA ASN A 566 -4.03 4.29 -20.95
C ASN A 566 -5.14 4.67 -19.96
N ASP A 567 -6.38 4.40 -20.32
CA ASP A 567 -7.56 4.63 -19.47
C ASP A 567 -7.81 3.44 -18.49
N LEU A 568 -7.01 2.37 -18.57
CA LEU A 568 -7.00 1.31 -17.56
C LEU A 568 -6.13 1.73 -16.38
N VAL A 569 -6.80 2.03 -15.27
CA VAL A 569 -6.18 2.41 -14.01
C VAL A 569 -5.81 1.16 -13.22
N GLU A 570 -4.55 1.11 -12.81
CA GLU A 570 -3.97 0.04 -12.03
C GLU A 570 -4.55 -0.05 -10.61
N ALA A 571 -4.56 -1.26 -10.07
CA ALA A 571 -4.89 -1.55 -8.68
C ALA A 571 -3.90 -2.58 -8.15
N VAL A 572 -2.59 -2.27 -8.26
CA VAL A 572 -1.49 -3.17 -7.87
C VAL A 572 -1.69 -3.68 -6.44
N TYR A 573 -1.99 -2.77 -5.51
CA TYR A 573 -2.23 -3.06 -4.09
C TYR A 573 -3.73 -3.12 -3.71
N GLY A 574 -4.61 -3.17 -4.71
CA GLY A 574 -6.05 -3.08 -4.54
C GLY A 574 -6.55 -1.65 -4.32
N LYS A 575 -7.81 -1.40 -4.68
CA LYS A 575 -8.44 -0.08 -4.60
C LYS A 575 -9.94 -0.20 -4.39
N ASN A 576 -10.50 0.57 -3.46
CA ASN A 576 -11.95 0.77 -3.44
C ASN A 576 -12.30 1.89 -4.40
N ILE A 577 -13.25 1.65 -5.29
CA ILE A 577 -13.74 2.62 -6.26
C ILE A 577 -15.21 2.92 -5.99
N GLU A 578 -15.62 4.16 -6.20
CA GLU A 578 -17.03 4.51 -6.36
C GLU A 578 -17.43 4.37 -7.84
N ASN A 579 -18.70 4.56 -8.17
CA ASN A 579 -19.21 4.50 -9.55
C ASN A 579 -18.58 5.56 -10.48
N GLY A 580 -17.96 6.59 -9.90
CA GLY A 580 -17.24 7.64 -10.61
C GLY A 580 -16.84 8.75 -9.65
N GLU A 581 -16.08 9.70 -10.14
CA GLU A 581 -15.77 10.93 -9.42
C GLU A 581 -16.78 12.00 -9.83
N TYR A 582 -17.36 12.72 -8.86
CA TYR A 582 -18.37 13.74 -9.11
C TYR A 582 -18.36 14.86 -8.08
N THR A 583 -18.92 16.00 -8.47
CA THR A 583 -19.35 17.05 -7.54
C THR A 583 -20.87 17.08 -7.48
N VAL A 584 -21.41 17.63 -6.39
CA VAL A 584 -22.86 17.81 -6.22
C VAL A 584 -23.13 19.31 -6.19
N ASP A 585 -24.04 19.79 -7.02
CA ASP A 585 -24.43 21.20 -7.00
C ASP A 585 -25.50 21.50 -5.94
N ASP A 586 -25.84 22.78 -5.78
CA ASP A 586 -26.83 23.26 -4.81
C ASP A 586 -28.26 22.72 -5.04
N LYS A 587 -28.50 22.06 -6.18
CA LYS A 587 -29.77 21.44 -6.55
C LYS A 587 -29.71 19.91 -6.49
N ASN A 588 -28.67 19.34 -5.85
CA ASN A 588 -28.39 17.92 -5.74
C ASN A 588 -28.13 17.19 -7.08
N TYR A 589 -27.73 17.91 -8.12
CA TYR A 589 -27.28 17.26 -9.35
C TYR A 589 -25.85 16.78 -9.23
N TYR A 590 -25.60 15.58 -9.73
CA TYR A 590 -24.30 14.96 -9.77
C TYR A 590 -23.59 15.34 -11.07
N HIS A 591 -22.50 16.08 -10.96
CA HIS A 591 -21.63 16.46 -12.07
C HIS A 591 -20.41 15.55 -12.07
N TYR A 592 -20.43 14.53 -12.91
CA TYR A 592 -19.33 13.57 -12.96
C TYR A 592 -18.13 14.18 -13.70
N SER A 593 -16.93 13.95 -13.17
CA SER A 593 -15.65 14.22 -13.86
C SER A 593 -15.07 12.93 -14.46
N CYS A 594 -15.43 11.78 -13.89
CA CYS A 594 -14.94 10.46 -14.28
C CYS A 594 -16.00 9.38 -13.99
N ARG A 595 -16.01 8.31 -14.78
CA ARG A 595 -16.76 7.07 -14.49
C ARG A 595 -15.86 5.85 -14.46
N HIS A 596 -16.18 4.93 -13.56
CA HIS A 596 -15.46 3.68 -13.42
C HIS A 596 -16.24 2.49 -14.00
N PHE A 597 -15.50 1.63 -14.71
CA PHE A 597 -16.03 0.41 -15.31
C PHE A 597 -15.10 -0.77 -15.00
N ALA A 598 -15.67 -1.94 -14.78
CA ALA A 598 -14.94 -3.18 -14.59
C ALA A 598 -15.24 -4.16 -15.71
N LEU A 599 -14.23 -4.93 -16.10
CA LEU A 599 -14.40 -6.03 -17.04
C LEU A 599 -15.25 -7.11 -16.38
N ASN A 600 -16.31 -7.54 -17.07
CA ASN A 600 -17.10 -8.68 -16.66
C ASN A 600 -17.80 -9.32 -17.86
N TYR A 601 -18.56 -10.39 -17.61
CA TYR A 601 -19.53 -10.94 -18.52
C TYR A 601 -20.91 -10.36 -18.24
N LEU A 602 -21.70 -10.09 -19.28
CA LEU A 602 -23.07 -9.57 -19.14
C LEU A 602 -23.88 -10.37 -18.13
N TYR A 603 -23.83 -11.71 -18.20
CA TYR A 603 -24.63 -12.58 -17.34
C TYR A 603 -24.28 -12.48 -15.85
N ASN A 604 -23.11 -11.94 -15.54
CA ASN A 604 -22.66 -11.72 -14.16
C ASN A 604 -23.11 -10.39 -13.58
N THR A 605 -23.57 -9.46 -14.41
CA THR A 605 -24.01 -8.12 -13.98
C THR A 605 -25.27 -8.18 -13.12
N LYS A 606 -25.43 -7.21 -12.21
CA LYS A 606 -26.68 -7.04 -11.44
C LYS A 606 -27.88 -6.83 -12.38
N TYR A 607 -27.67 -6.09 -13.47
CA TYR A 607 -28.69 -5.84 -14.50
C TYR A 607 -29.24 -7.14 -15.07
N TYR A 608 -28.39 -8.01 -15.65
CA TYR A 608 -28.87 -9.25 -16.27
C TYR A 608 -29.54 -10.19 -15.26
N LYS A 609 -29.00 -10.29 -14.04
CA LYS A 609 -29.58 -11.10 -12.96
C LYS A 609 -30.91 -10.56 -12.45
N GLY A 610 -31.16 -9.26 -12.61
CA GLY A 610 -32.40 -8.60 -12.23
C GLY A 610 -33.51 -8.68 -13.29
N LEU A 611 -33.19 -9.08 -14.53
CA LEU A 611 -34.18 -9.21 -15.60
C LEU A 611 -35.22 -10.30 -15.25
N GLN A 612 -36.48 -9.89 -15.15
CA GLN A 612 -37.64 -10.76 -14.90
C GLN A 612 -38.30 -11.25 -16.21
N ASP A 613 -38.12 -10.52 -17.31
CA ASP A 613 -38.68 -10.85 -18.61
C ASP A 613 -37.79 -11.88 -19.34
N GLU A 614 -38.22 -13.13 -19.35
CA GLU A 614 -37.51 -14.24 -20.00
C GLU A 614 -37.45 -14.11 -21.55
N ALA A 615 -38.38 -13.37 -22.17
CA ALA A 615 -38.34 -13.09 -23.61
C ALA A 615 -37.21 -12.10 -23.96
N VAL A 616 -36.97 -11.11 -23.09
CA VAL A 616 -35.82 -10.20 -23.24
C VAL A 616 -34.51 -10.92 -22.94
N LYS A 617 -34.49 -11.72 -21.86
CA LYS A 617 -33.29 -12.44 -21.41
C LYS A 617 -32.80 -13.47 -22.42
N SER A 618 -33.71 -14.17 -23.10
CA SER A 618 -33.38 -15.15 -24.15
C SER A 618 -32.84 -14.53 -25.44
N GLN A 619 -33.02 -13.22 -25.65
CA GLN A 619 -32.46 -12.49 -26.80
C GLN A 619 -31.05 -11.96 -26.55
N LEU A 620 -30.56 -11.97 -25.31
CA LEU A 620 -29.24 -11.45 -24.95
C LEU A 620 -28.19 -12.56 -25.03
N SER A 621 -27.10 -12.31 -25.75
CA SER A 621 -25.91 -13.16 -25.72
C SER A 621 -25.00 -12.78 -24.56
N ASN A 622 -24.40 -13.77 -23.88
CA ASN A 622 -23.34 -13.47 -22.92
C ASN A 622 -22.09 -12.96 -23.66
N TYR A 623 -21.62 -11.77 -23.30
CA TYR A 623 -20.40 -11.19 -23.87
C TYR A 623 -19.54 -10.58 -22.77
N ALA A 624 -18.23 -10.53 -23.00
CA ALA A 624 -17.28 -9.82 -22.15
C ALA A 624 -17.25 -8.34 -22.54
N GLY A 625 -17.28 -7.45 -21.55
CA GLY A 625 -17.25 -6.00 -21.77
C GLY A 625 -16.96 -5.24 -20.47
N PHE A 626 -16.75 -3.94 -20.61
CA PHE A 626 -16.62 -3.05 -19.46
C PHE A 626 -18.01 -2.55 -19.05
N PHE A 627 -18.40 -2.86 -17.82
CA PHE A 627 -19.68 -2.46 -17.23
C PHE A 627 -19.43 -1.52 -16.04
N ARG A 628 -20.37 -0.61 -15.77
CA ARG A 628 -20.28 0.32 -14.63
C ARG A 628 -19.97 -0.44 -13.34
N ALA A 629 -19.03 0.07 -12.56
CA ALA A 629 -18.51 -0.62 -11.39
C ALA A 629 -18.26 0.30 -10.20
N GLU A 630 -18.53 -0.23 -9.01
CA GLU A 630 -18.19 0.33 -7.71
C GLU A 630 -17.80 -0.82 -6.78
N GLY A 631 -17.05 -0.53 -5.72
CA GLY A 631 -16.60 -1.50 -4.73
C GLY A 631 -15.11 -1.81 -4.79
N ASN A 632 -14.73 -2.99 -4.30
CA ASN A 632 -13.33 -3.37 -4.15
C ASN A 632 -12.75 -3.97 -5.44
N VAL A 633 -11.76 -3.30 -6.02
CA VAL A 633 -10.84 -3.85 -7.02
C VAL A 633 -9.71 -4.54 -6.27
N LYS A 634 -9.56 -5.84 -6.52
CA LYS A 634 -8.55 -6.67 -5.84
C LYS A 634 -7.12 -6.32 -6.29
N PRO A 635 -6.10 -6.57 -5.44
CA PRO A 635 -4.70 -6.49 -5.86
C PRO A 635 -4.42 -7.23 -7.18
N GLY A 636 -3.52 -6.69 -7.98
CA GLY A 636 -3.16 -7.23 -9.29
C GLY A 636 -4.28 -7.20 -10.34
N HIS A 637 -5.26 -6.30 -10.20
CA HIS A 637 -6.30 -6.05 -11.22
C HIS A 637 -6.22 -4.60 -11.70
N ALA A 638 -7.05 -4.26 -12.67
CA ALA A 638 -7.23 -2.89 -13.13
C ALA A 638 -8.72 -2.64 -13.43
N PHE A 639 -9.10 -1.37 -13.52
CA PHE A 639 -10.44 -0.93 -13.90
C PHE A 639 -10.32 0.20 -14.93
N LEU A 640 -11.34 0.38 -15.75
CA LEU A 640 -11.37 1.43 -16.75
C LEU A 640 -11.94 2.70 -16.12
N ALA A 641 -11.22 3.82 -16.24
CA ALA A 641 -11.66 5.12 -15.79
C ALA A 641 -11.76 6.08 -16.99
N LEU A 642 -12.97 6.43 -17.38
CA LEU A 642 -13.22 7.32 -18.51
C LEU A 642 -13.60 8.70 -17.99
N LYS A 643 -12.90 9.73 -18.49
CA LYS A 643 -13.17 11.12 -18.15
C LYS A 643 -14.30 11.69 -19.01
N THR A 644 -15.00 12.70 -18.51
CA THR A 644 -16.14 13.30 -19.21
C THR A 644 -15.79 14.06 -20.48
N ASP A 645 -14.53 14.50 -20.66
CA ASP A 645 -14.05 15.05 -21.94
C ASP A 645 -13.99 14.00 -23.06
N GLN A 646 -14.08 12.71 -22.72
CA GLN A 646 -14.16 11.59 -23.67
C GLN A 646 -15.58 11.05 -23.86
N LEU A 647 -16.55 11.48 -23.05
CA LEU A 647 -17.89 10.92 -22.99
C LEU A 647 -18.94 12.02 -23.15
N ASN A 648 -19.76 11.93 -24.20
CA ASN A 648 -20.91 12.82 -24.36
C ASN A 648 -22.05 12.40 -23.40
N HIS A 649 -22.86 13.35 -22.92
CA HIS A 649 -24.01 13.12 -22.01
C HIS A 649 -23.71 12.53 -20.62
N ASP A 650 -22.86 13.18 -19.81
CA ASP A 650 -22.61 12.89 -18.37
C ASP A 650 -22.29 11.44 -18.01
N CYS A 651 -21.83 10.67 -19.01
CA CYS A 651 -21.63 9.23 -18.88
C CYS A 651 -22.89 8.50 -18.37
N GLN A 652 -24.08 9.05 -18.63
CA GLN A 652 -25.34 8.49 -18.20
C GLN A 652 -26.09 7.87 -19.39
N PHE A 653 -26.88 6.84 -19.08
CA PHE A 653 -27.90 6.34 -20.00
C PHE A 653 -29.06 7.33 -20.19
N VAL A 654 -29.07 8.42 -19.43
CA VAL A 654 -30.12 9.43 -19.39
C VAL A 654 -29.51 10.71 -18.80
N GLY A 655 -29.68 11.89 -19.40
CA GLY A 655 -29.09 13.14 -18.87
C GLY A 655 -29.42 13.43 -17.39
N ASP A 656 -28.71 14.41 -16.80
CA ASP A 656 -28.97 15.05 -15.49
C ASP A 656 -29.95 14.31 -14.56
N ILE A 657 -29.46 13.70 -13.47
CA ILE A 657 -30.29 12.99 -12.50
C ILE A 657 -31.23 13.98 -11.79
N ASN A 658 -32.38 14.29 -12.39
CA ASN A 658 -33.63 14.73 -11.73
C ASN A 658 -34.91 14.27 -12.45
N SER A 659 -34.84 13.36 -13.42
CA SER A 659 -36.05 12.70 -13.92
C SER A 659 -36.14 11.29 -13.33
N ASN A 660 -37.30 10.96 -12.74
CA ASN A 660 -37.68 9.61 -12.31
C ASN A 660 -37.35 8.58 -13.39
N LEU A 661 -36.24 7.87 -13.22
CA LEU A 661 -35.84 6.79 -14.11
C LEU A 661 -36.12 5.49 -13.41
N ASP A 662 -37.04 4.74 -14.01
CA ASP A 662 -37.34 3.38 -13.60
C ASP A 662 -36.05 2.54 -13.63
N ASP A 663 -35.89 1.68 -12.62
CA ASP A 663 -34.78 0.73 -12.43
C ASP A 663 -34.55 -0.27 -13.61
N ASN A 664 -35.27 -0.11 -14.73
CA ASN A 664 -35.28 -0.98 -15.90
C ASN A 664 -34.36 -0.52 -17.05
N THR A 665 -33.53 0.52 -16.85
CA THR A 665 -32.67 1.05 -17.93
C THR A 665 -31.39 0.21 -18.09
N ALA A 666 -31.10 -0.26 -19.32
CA ALA A 666 -29.94 -1.10 -19.63
C ALA A 666 -28.59 -0.39 -19.36
N PRO A 667 -27.53 -1.13 -18.98
CA PRO A 667 -26.21 -0.56 -18.73
C PRO A 667 -25.49 -0.17 -20.02
N ALA A 668 -24.53 0.74 -19.89
CA ALA A 668 -23.57 1.06 -20.95
C ALA A 668 -22.90 -0.17 -21.51
N LYS A 669 -22.96 -0.29 -22.84
CA LYS A 669 -22.22 -1.27 -23.59
C LYS A 669 -20.94 -0.63 -24.10
N LEU A 670 -19.84 -0.95 -23.43
CA LEU A 670 -18.49 -0.65 -23.90
C LEU A 670 -17.90 -1.92 -24.51
N VAL A 671 -17.62 -1.86 -25.79
CA VAL A 671 -17.12 -2.98 -26.59
C VAL A 671 -15.60 -2.91 -26.69
N LEU A 672 -14.92 -4.06 -26.65
CA LEU A 672 -13.47 -4.15 -26.82
C LEU A 672 -13.12 -4.12 -28.31
N TRP A 673 -12.21 -3.24 -28.74
CA TRP A 673 -11.72 -3.20 -30.11
C TRP A 673 -10.21 -3.39 -30.15
N PHE A 674 -9.78 -4.59 -30.54
CA PHE A 674 -8.38 -4.96 -30.67
C PHE A 674 -7.82 -4.44 -32.00
N ASP A 675 -6.66 -3.80 -31.95
CA ASP A 675 -5.95 -3.29 -33.12
C ASP A 675 -5.30 -4.39 -33.97
N ASP A 676 -5.07 -5.57 -33.39
CA ASP A 676 -4.47 -6.76 -34.02
C ASP A 676 -5.47 -7.90 -34.28
N ALA A 677 -6.75 -7.53 -34.54
CA ALA A 677 -7.94 -8.40 -34.64
C ALA A 677 -7.86 -9.66 -35.53
N ASN A 678 -6.78 -9.90 -36.27
CA ASN A 678 -6.52 -11.16 -36.98
C ASN A 678 -5.94 -12.27 -36.08
N GLU A 679 -5.49 -11.98 -34.85
CA GLU A 679 -4.80 -12.96 -33.99
C GLU A 679 -5.66 -13.50 -32.81
N THR A 680 -6.79 -12.87 -32.45
CA THR A 680 -7.62 -13.27 -31.29
C THR A 680 -8.65 -14.35 -31.64
N THR A 681 -8.17 -15.53 -32.05
CA THR A 681 -8.97 -16.65 -32.56
C THR A 681 -9.93 -17.31 -31.55
N GLY A 682 -9.95 -16.85 -30.29
CA GLY A 682 -10.75 -17.43 -29.21
C GLY A 682 -11.90 -16.55 -28.69
N ILE A 683 -12.04 -15.31 -29.15
CA ILE A 683 -13.16 -14.43 -28.76
C ILE A 683 -14.19 -14.57 -29.85
N SER A 684 -15.24 -15.36 -29.60
CA SER A 684 -16.40 -15.46 -30.50
C SER A 684 -16.84 -14.05 -30.85
N GLU A 685 -16.79 -13.74 -32.14
CA GLU A 685 -17.07 -12.45 -32.76
C GLU A 685 -17.83 -11.48 -31.86
N ILE A 686 -17.22 -10.33 -31.59
CA ILE A 686 -17.98 -9.16 -31.23
C ILE A 686 -18.80 -8.82 -32.47
N LYS A 687 -20.02 -9.35 -32.54
CA LYS A 687 -20.97 -8.99 -33.59
C LYS A 687 -21.22 -7.49 -33.49
N VAL A 688 -20.53 -6.73 -34.33
CA VAL A 688 -21.16 -5.59 -34.97
C VAL A 688 -22.34 -6.23 -35.69
N ASN A 689 -23.56 -6.00 -35.18
CA ASN A 689 -24.74 -6.39 -35.94
C ASN A 689 -24.59 -5.71 -37.30
N GLU A 690 -24.29 -6.49 -38.34
CA GLU A 690 -24.53 -6.05 -39.70
C GLU A 690 -25.99 -5.58 -39.72
N ARG A 691 -26.21 -4.35 -40.19
CA ARG A 691 -27.58 -3.84 -40.38
C ARG A 691 -28.31 -4.91 -41.19
N ASN A 692 -29.43 -5.41 -40.69
CA ASN A 692 -30.33 -6.23 -41.52
C ASN A 692 -30.57 -5.45 -42.81
N THR A 693 -29.95 -5.92 -43.90
CA THR A 693 -30.15 -5.42 -45.27
C THR A 693 -31.41 -6.02 -45.90
N ASP A 694 -32.20 -6.73 -45.08
CA ASP A 694 -33.53 -7.22 -45.40
C ASP A 694 -34.47 -6.01 -45.59
N ASP A 695 -35.23 -6.03 -46.69
CA ASP A 695 -36.22 -5.00 -47.06
C ASP A 695 -37.59 -5.27 -46.43
N ALA A 696 -37.66 -6.07 -45.35
CA ALA A 696 -38.91 -6.44 -44.74
C ALA A 696 -39.41 -5.38 -43.75
N TYR A 697 -40.70 -5.47 -43.43
CA TYR A 697 -41.35 -4.65 -42.43
C TYR A 697 -41.67 -5.50 -41.21
N TYR A 698 -41.56 -4.91 -40.03
CA TYR A 698 -41.84 -5.56 -38.76
C TYR A 698 -42.88 -4.76 -37.97
N THR A 699 -43.72 -5.43 -37.20
CA THR A 699 -44.57 -4.74 -36.22
C THR A 699 -43.73 -4.09 -35.12
N LEU A 700 -44.32 -3.22 -34.30
CA LEU A 700 -43.63 -2.65 -33.13
C LEU A 700 -43.21 -3.71 -32.09
N GLN A 701 -43.74 -4.92 -32.22
CA GLN A 701 -43.43 -6.10 -31.41
C GLN A 701 -42.44 -7.05 -32.12
N GLY A 702 -41.85 -6.66 -33.26
CA GLY A 702 -40.79 -7.41 -33.93
C GLY A 702 -41.25 -8.57 -34.82
N VAL A 703 -42.53 -8.65 -35.17
CA VAL A 703 -43.06 -9.71 -36.06
C VAL A 703 -42.93 -9.28 -37.52
N LYS A 704 -42.31 -10.11 -38.37
CA LYS A 704 -42.13 -9.85 -39.81
C LYS A 704 -43.49 -9.85 -40.53
N VAL A 705 -43.71 -8.85 -41.39
CA VAL A 705 -44.93 -8.62 -42.16
C VAL A 705 -44.56 -8.51 -43.64
N ALA A 706 -45.06 -9.45 -44.45
CA ALA A 706 -44.72 -9.51 -45.87
C ALA A 706 -45.36 -8.38 -46.71
N HIS A 707 -46.56 -7.93 -46.33
CA HIS A 707 -47.32 -6.91 -47.06
C HIS A 707 -48.00 -5.93 -46.10
N PRO A 708 -47.28 -4.94 -45.57
CA PRO A 708 -47.84 -3.96 -44.65
C PRO A 708 -48.77 -2.99 -45.40
N ALA A 709 -50.07 -3.03 -45.10
CA ALA A 709 -51.06 -2.20 -45.79
C ALA A 709 -51.26 -0.82 -45.14
N LYS A 710 -51.41 -0.77 -43.81
CA LYS A 710 -51.60 0.47 -43.05
C LYS A 710 -51.19 0.27 -41.60
N GLY A 711 -50.48 1.24 -41.02
CA GLY A 711 -50.04 1.19 -39.62
C GLY A 711 -48.61 1.64 -39.41
N ILE A 712 -48.11 1.41 -38.20
CA ILE A 712 -46.75 1.76 -37.78
C ILE A 712 -45.90 0.49 -37.80
N PHE A 713 -44.80 0.53 -38.54
CA PHE A 713 -43.88 -0.59 -38.70
C PHE A 713 -42.44 -0.16 -38.45
N ILE A 714 -41.56 -1.13 -38.25
CA ILE A 714 -40.11 -0.97 -38.26
C ILE A 714 -39.60 -1.50 -39.61
N HIS A 715 -38.87 -0.67 -40.35
CA HIS A 715 -38.27 -1.02 -41.63
C HIS A 715 -36.86 -0.44 -41.67
N GLN A 716 -35.86 -1.28 -41.97
CA GLN A 716 -34.43 -0.90 -41.93
C GLN A 716 -34.02 -0.19 -40.61
N GLY A 717 -34.58 -0.63 -39.48
CA GLY A 717 -34.33 -0.04 -38.16
C GLY A 717 -34.97 1.33 -37.92
N LYS A 718 -35.83 1.82 -38.82
CA LYS A 718 -36.58 3.08 -38.66
C LYS A 718 -38.06 2.82 -38.47
N LYS A 719 -38.69 3.61 -37.60
CA LYS A 719 -40.15 3.65 -37.46
C LYS A 719 -40.74 4.34 -38.69
N VAL A 720 -41.56 3.61 -39.44
CA VAL A 720 -42.23 4.09 -40.66
C VAL A 720 -43.74 4.00 -40.49
N VAL A 721 -44.45 4.98 -41.03
CA VAL A 721 -45.92 5.01 -41.02
C VAL A 721 -46.40 4.82 -42.45
N LEU A 722 -47.09 3.71 -42.69
CA LEU A 722 -47.76 3.44 -43.96
C LEU A 722 -49.22 3.87 -43.84
N LYS A 723 -49.63 4.84 -44.66
CA LYS A 723 -50.91 5.54 -44.57
C LYS A 723 -52.00 4.92 -45.41
#